data_AF-A0A1M2V6Q2-F1
#
_entry.id   AF-A0A1M2V6Q2-F1
#
_cell.length_a   1.000
_cell.length_b   1.000
_cell.length_c   1.000
_cell.angle_alpha   90.00
_cell.angle_beta   90.00
_cell.angle_gamma   90.00
#
_symmetry.space_group_name_H-M   'P 1'
#
loop_
_entity.id
_entity.type
_entity.pdbx_description
1 polymer ?
#
loop_
_entity_poly.entity_id
_entity_poly.type
_entity_poly.pdbx_seq_one_letter_code
_entity_poly.pdbx_strand_id
1 'polypeptide(L)'
;MDFVPQYPVERSIIETFANGRWGVHEYSRWPQLLLPEMMHVACIPRQQMSDHIRQVLWEDLRPDVHWTEDPETGVKGLGFLTKDIRNALVDAAELILAATEAYCTGTEPIRAHGRFLRMLLRQVVDRMNRLPSTSGIAVAVGAHVQRLGLELEGILGYINTFEPRLNDAADYSHSMIPVLGAFVREGTDAQTLVRIGMPTWFLQPLTHQVRVWKIVDAESVEERVPLSQPPIFQKKQAVAGVLNLTSNWLSSMSLAVSKQVCGTRLMGMVAEGDGAGGFSTSGSPSKRPRIDASEMHSKHLDVAKAVDVQPSDAVQQQQQQKKKKKKKTRGGKHGRNRGSAIGQGHANSQGEATSAADGTPTQPEAGVDRPATMSAHPSRSFTRSPFYSVPDVWQRVLEGVSPLPQPTVSVVYFYPPPFLLDTVSTLATLPADCAHPQLVRTDEKVHRYLHNLVRIRKFCRTRLFDPSMSSQPLTIAEWRAALWGDYDIHTHAAGGQTEADVRRAQKRQNERNGISRLLGRTALLPSYRPDSTPTLEGSSISAQAAASALDVRARLLWEAHEVNFRCELMALDTAIVHRPDWTEMLRWEREATVSGVWGPDTSVVSVIPPPDITQAPFCWSTPPDPSWRDVRQYLARFLAIMVRWPDTPQSLVDARVDHDDCTPDDFETVQCEAVAYYVRTFVAHFHRLPTPPIRVLRAA
;
A
#
# COMPACT_ATOMS: atom_id res chain seq x y z
N MET A 1 4.30 20.59 41.51
CA MET A 1 5.07 20.06 40.36
C MET A 1 6.03 19.09 40.99
N ASP A 2 5.73 17.80 40.83
CA ASP A 2 6.26 16.80 41.75
C ASP A 2 7.47 16.06 41.16
N PHE A 3 7.88 16.45 39.95
CA PHE A 3 9.04 15.89 39.24
C PHE A 3 9.73 16.90 38.32
N VAL A 4 10.97 16.58 37.95
CA VAL A 4 11.76 17.29 36.93
C VAL A 4 12.08 16.33 35.79
N PRO A 5 11.58 16.54 34.55
CA PRO A 5 11.88 15.68 33.41
C PRO A 5 13.34 15.86 32.98
N GLN A 6 13.96 14.77 32.55
CA GLN A 6 15.21 14.78 31.80
C GLN A 6 15.05 15.62 30.53
N TYR A 7 15.95 16.58 30.34
CA TYR A 7 15.99 17.39 29.14
C TYR A 7 16.37 16.53 27.92
N PRO A 8 15.60 16.55 26.82
CA PRO A 8 15.93 15.82 25.60
C PRO A 8 17.10 16.49 24.87
N VAL A 9 18.33 16.17 25.30
CA VAL A 9 19.56 16.69 24.70
C VAL A 9 19.62 16.27 23.24
N GLU A 10 19.76 17.26 22.35
CA GLU A 10 19.79 17.03 20.91
C GLU A 10 20.87 16.03 20.50
N ARG A 11 20.48 14.98 19.77
CA ARG A 11 21.37 13.94 19.25
C ARG A 11 21.44 14.00 17.72
N SER A 12 22.57 13.57 17.17
CA SER A 12 22.77 13.45 15.71
C SER A 12 21.92 12.34 15.09
N ILE A 13 21.54 11.35 15.91
CA ILE A 13 20.72 10.20 15.56
C ILE A 13 19.67 10.07 16.67
N ILE A 14 18.40 10.06 16.27
CA ILE A 14 17.28 9.66 17.14
C ILE A 14 16.95 8.21 16.80
N GLU A 15 16.93 7.37 17.83
CA GLU A 15 16.69 5.94 17.70
C GLU A 15 15.24 5.62 18.05
N THR A 16 14.65 4.68 17.32
CA THR A 16 13.32 4.15 17.64
C THR A 16 13.46 2.86 18.43
N PHE A 17 12.75 2.78 19.56
CA PHE A 17 12.70 1.63 20.44
C PHE A 17 11.63 0.62 20.00
N ALA A 18 11.65 -0.58 20.58
CA ALA A 18 10.77 -1.68 20.22
C ALA A 18 9.28 -1.37 20.42
N ASN A 19 8.95 -0.38 21.27
CA ASN A 19 7.60 0.15 21.43
C ASN A 19 7.21 1.22 20.38
N GLY A 20 8.05 1.46 19.37
CA GLY A 20 7.80 2.43 18.29
C GLY A 20 8.04 3.89 18.67
N ARG A 21 8.65 4.16 19.84
CA ARG A 21 8.88 5.50 20.39
C ARG A 21 10.34 5.91 20.40
N TRP A 22 10.60 7.16 20.81
CA TRP A 22 11.93 7.78 20.82
C TRP A 22 12.48 8.12 22.21
N GLY A 23 12.01 7.45 23.26
CA GLY A 23 12.43 7.71 24.64
C GLY A 23 12.11 9.16 25.05
N VAL A 24 13.09 9.88 25.59
CA VAL A 24 12.93 11.30 25.96
C VAL A 24 12.66 12.23 24.77
N HIS A 25 12.96 11.78 23.54
CA HIS A 25 12.63 12.50 22.31
C HIS A 25 11.21 12.21 21.81
N GLU A 26 10.39 11.45 22.54
CA GLU A 26 8.98 11.25 22.17
C GLU A 26 8.15 12.49 22.53
N TYR A 27 7.99 13.40 21.58
CA TYR A 27 7.29 14.67 21.81
C TYR A 27 5.83 14.52 22.23
N SER A 28 5.19 13.41 21.86
CA SER A 28 3.80 13.16 22.21
C SER A 28 3.60 12.76 23.68
N ARG A 29 4.69 12.47 24.41
CA ARG A 29 4.64 11.95 25.79
C ARG A 29 5.64 12.58 26.74
N TRP A 30 6.63 13.29 26.22
CA TRP A 30 7.70 13.89 26.99
C TRP A 30 7.79 15.39 26.69
N PRO A 31 7.99 16.25 27.70
CA PRO A 31 8.17 17.68 27.49
C PRO A 31 9.33 17.98 26.53
N GLN A 32 9.10 18.89 25.59
CA GLN A 32 10.09 19.29 24.59
C GLN A 32 10.48 20.76 24.78
N LEU A 33 11.54 21.18 24.09
CA LEU A 33 11.87 22.60 24.00
C LEU A 33 10.71 23.35 23.32
N LEU A 34 10.26 24.45 23.92
CA LEU A 34 9.20 25.28 23.36
C LEU A 34 9.60 25.77 21.97
N LEU A 35 8.69 25.57 21.03
CA LEU A 35 8.74 26.12 19.69
C LEU A 35 7.51 26.99 19.49
N PRO A 36 7.66 28.31 19.22
CA PRO A 36 6.52 29.19 18.98
C PRO A 36 5.59 28.66 17.88
N GLU A 37 6.14 28.07 16.82
CA GLU A 37 5.39 27.49 15.71
C GLU A 37 4.73 26.12 16.03
N MET A 38 5.05 25.51 17.17
CA MET A 38 4.50 24.22 17.61
C MET A 38 4.05 24.26 19.08
N MET A 39 3.50 25.39 19.56
CA MET A 39 3.04 25.51 20.96
C MET A 39 2.00 24.45 21.34
N HIS A 40 1.25 23.92 20.37
CA HIS A 40 0.30 22.83 20.58
C HIS A 40 0.93 21.54 21.12
N VAL A 41 2.22 21.30 20.88
CA VAL A 41 2.93 20.13 21.43
C VAL A 41 3.03 20.20 22.96
N ALA A 42 3.28 21.39 23.51
CA ALA A 42 3.31 21.59 24.96
C ALA A 42 1.92 21.45 25.60
N CYS A 43 0.87 21.63 24.78
CA CYS A 43 -0.54 21.56 25.19
C CYS A 43 -1.11 20.13 25.16
N ILE A 44 -0.33 19.12 24.76
CA ILE A 44 -0.79 17.73 24.76
C ILE A 44 -1.19 17.35 26.20
N PRO A 45 -2.42 16.84 26.41
CA PRO A 45 -2.89 16.46 27.74
C PRO A 45 -2.02 15.36 28.34
N ARG A 46 -1.95 15.23 29.66
CA ARG A 46 -1.32 14.05 30.29
C ARG A 46 -2.27 12.86 30.29
N GLN A 47 -1.71 11.66 30.44
CA GLN A 47 -2.47 10.41 30.57
C GLN A 47 -3.62 10.50 31.60
N GLN A 48 -3.40 11.19 32.72
CA GLN A 48 -4.40 11.37 33.79
C GLN A 48 -5.68 12.09 33.34
N MET A 49 -5.63 12.85 32.24
CA MET A 49 -6.78 13.55 31.67
C MET A 49 -7.55 12.70 30.65
N SER A 50 -7.04 11.53 30.28
CA SER A 50 -7.64 10.71 29.23
C SER A 50 -8.83 9.94 29.76
N ASP A 51 -9.93 9.95 29.02
CA ASP A 51 -11.04 9.04 29.25
C ASP A 51 -10.69 7.61 28.81
N HIS A 52 -11.57 6.67 29.15
CA HIS A 52 -11.37 5.25 28.84
C HIS A 52 -11.12 4.98 27.34
N ILE A 53 -11.76 5.73 26.43
CA ILE A 53 -11.58 5.58 24.98
C ILE A 53 -10.19 6.06 24.55
N ARG A 54 -9.71 7.20 25.07
CA ARG A 54 -8.39 7.75 24.72
C ARG A 54 -7.24 7.11 25.49
N GLN A 55 -7.52 6.24 26.47
CA GLN A 55 -6.48 5.59 27.27
C GLN A 55 -5.50 4.77 26.40
N VAL A 56 -5.97 4.16 25.32
CA VAL A 56 -5.13 3.42 24.36
C VAL A 56 -4.06 4.31 23.71
N LEU A 57 -4.27 5.63 23.63
CA LEU A 57 -3.26 6.57 23.12
C LEU A 57 -2.02 6.63 24.04
N TRP A 58 -2.17 6.22 25.31
CA TRP A 58 -1.15 6.19 26.35
C TRP A 58 -0.60 4.79 26.64
N GLU A 59 -1.13 3.76 26.03
CA GLU A 59 -0.68 2.37 26.24
C GLU A 59 0.71 2.12 25.66
N ASP A 60 1.54 1.30 26.31
CA ASP A 60 2.88 0.92 25.82
C ASP A 60 2.82 -0.30 24.89
N LEU A 61 2.79 -0.03 23.58
CA LEU A 61 2.69 -1.07 22.57
C LEU A 61 3.97 -1.92 22.53
N ARG A 62 3.82 -3.23 22.37
CA ARG A 62 4.89 -4.21 22.56
C ARG A 62 4.80 -5.28 21.47
N PRO A 63 5.90 -5.60 20.76
CA PRO A 63 5.89 -6.57 19.68
C PRO A 63 5.49 -7.99 20.10
N ASP A 64 5.72 -8.36 21.35
CA ASP A 64 5.48 -9.70 21.90
C ASP A 64 4.09 -9.86 22.54
N VAL A 65 3.42 -8.76 22.86
CA VAL A 65 2.11 -8.75 23.54
C VAL A 65 1.00 -8.32 22.59
N HIS A 66 1.26 -7.26 21.81
CA HIS A 66 0.23 -6.54 21.07
C HIS A 66 0.24 -6.86 19.57
N TRP A 67 0.97 -7.87 19.12
CA TRP A 67 1.03 -8.29 17.71
C TRP A 67 0.80 -9.78 17.55
N THR A 68 0.11 -10.15 16.49
CA THR A 68 -0.18 -11.53 16.12
C THR A 68 0.10 -11.76 14.64
N GLU A 69 0.82 -12.84 14.35
CA GLU A 69 1.05 -13.30 12.97
C GLU A 69 -0.28 -13.64 12.29
N ASP A 70 -0.45 -13.22 11.04
CA ASP A 70 -1.60 -13.58 10.22
C ASP A 70 -1.18 -14.68 9.23
N PRO A 71 -1.50 -15.96 9.53
CA PRO A 71 -1.07 -17.09 8.72
C PRO A 71 -1.67 -17.06 7.30
N GLU A 72 -2.78 -16.35 7.11
CA GLU A 72 -3.45 -16.26 5.81
C GLU A 72 -2.73 -15.30 4.84
N THR A 73 -1.77 -14.50 5.31
CA THR A 73 -0.94 -13.64 4.44
C THR A 73 -0.02 -14.45 3.54
N GLY A 74 0.21 -15.72 3.88
CA GLY A 74 1.16 -16.60 3.22
C GLY A 74 2.60 -16.39 3.65
N VAL A 75 2.95 -15.20 4.15
CA VAL A 75 4.33 -14.82 4.45
C VAL A 75 4.59 -14.90 5.95
N LYS A 76 5.56 -15.73 6.34
CA LYS A 76 5.95 -15.88 7.75
C LYS A 76 6.44 -14.55 8.32
N GLY A 77 6.03 -14.25 9.54
CA GLY A 77 6.39 -13.04 10.28
C GLY A 77 5.62 -11.79 9.85
N LEU A 78 4.59 -11.91 9.01
CA LEU A 78 3.66 -10.82 8.72
C LEU A 78 2.35 -11.00 9.49
N GLY A 79 1.88 -9.91 10.06
CA GLY A 79 0.69 -9.91 10.89
C GLY A 79 0.21 -8.52 11.23
N PHE A 80 -0.65 -8.43 12.21
CA PHE A 80 -1.27 -7.20 12.64
C PHE A 80 -1.08 -6.99 14.13
N LEU A 81 -1.30 -5.75 14.58
CA LEU A 81 -1.61 -5.54 15.98
C LEU A 81 -2.83 -6.39 16.37
N THR A 82 -2.93 -6.80 17.64
CA THR A 82 -4.07 -7.56 18.13
C THR A 82 -5.38 -6.82 17.82
N LYS A 83 -6.45 -7.57 17.57
CA LYS A 83 -7.74 -7.00 17.17
C LYS A 83 -8.24 -5.97 18.19
N ASP A 84 -8.09 -6.24 19.48
CA ASP A 84 -8.55 -5.37 20.56
C ASP A 84 -7.80 -4.02 20.54
N ILE A 85 -6.47 -4.04 20.44
CA ILE A 85 -5.65 -2.83 20.36
C ILE A 85 -5.97 -2.05 19.09
N ARG A 86 -6.12 -2.73 17.95
CA ARG A 86 -6.49 -2.07 16.69
C ARG A 86 -7.84 -1.37 16.79
N ASN A 87 -8.85 -2.05 17.32
CA ASN A 87 -10.18 -1.50 17.47
C ASN A 87 -10.16 -0.29 18.41
N ALA A 88 -9.51 -0.40 19.57
CA ALA A 88 -9.38 0.71 20.50
C ALA A 88 -8.67 1.92 19.86
N LEU A 89 -7.58 1.68 19.11
CA LEU A 89 -6.88 2.74 18.37
C LEU A 89 -7.74 3.38 17.27
N VAL A 90 -8.57 2.60 16.57
CA VAL A 90 -9.53 3.09 15.58
C VAL A 90 -10.57 3.98 16.26
N ASP A 91 -11.21 3.49 17.32
CA ASP A 91 -12.26 4.21 18.05
C ASP A 91 -11.73 5.55 18.60
N ALA A 92 -10.52 5.54 19.17
CA ALA A 92 -9.85 6.74 19.64
C ALA A 92 -9.53 7.71 18.49
N ALA A 93 -9.02 7.20 17.36
CA ALA A 93 -8.71 8.03 16.20
C ALA A 93 -9.97 8.66 15.60
N GLU A 94 -11.06 7.91 15.47
CA GLU A 94 -12.35 8.42 14.96
C GLU A 94 -12.92 9.53 15.85
N LEU A 95 -12.87 9.35 17.17
CA LEU A 95 -13.31 10.36 18.13
C LEU A 95 -12.50 11.66 18.00
N ILE A 96 -11.16 11.55 17.88
CA ILE A 96 -10.27 12.71 17.72
C ILE A 96 -10.48 13.40 16.36
N LEU A 97 -10.65 12.62 15.29
CA LEU A 97 -10.92 13.15 13.96
C LEU A 97 -12.22 13.96 13.95
N ALA A 98 -13.28 13.44 14.58
CA ALA A 98 -14.57 14.12 14.71
C ALA A 98 -14.47 15.39 15.58
N ALA A 99 -13.79 15.31 16.73
CA ALA A 99 -13.58 16.47 17.60
C ALA A 99 -12.76 17.57 16.89
N THR A 100 -11.70 17.20 16.19
CA THR A 100 -10.87 18.17 15.45
C THR A 100 -11.66 18.82 14.31
N GLU A 101 -12.50 18.07 13.62
CA GLU A 101 -13.40 18.61 12.58
C GLU A 101 -14.38 19.62 13.13
N ALA A 102 -14.98 19.34 14.29
CA ALA A 102 -15.98 20.21 14.91
C ALA A 102 -15.38 21.47 15.55
N TYR A 103 -14.19 21.37 16.16
CA TYR A 103 -13.71 22.40 17.10
C TYR A 103 -12.40 23.10 16.69
N CYS A 104 -11.73 22.69 15.61
CA CYS A 104 -10.50 23.36 15.16
C CYS A 104 -10.79 24.71 14.47
N THR A 105 -11.06 25.74 15.27
CA THR A 105 -11.51 27.08 14.84
C THR A 105 -10.41 28.15 14.84
N GLY A 106 -9.15 27.78 15.15
CA GLY A 106 -8.02 28.70 15.26
C GLY A 106 -7.60 29.37 13.94
N THR A 107 -6.43 30.02 13.92
CA THR A 107 -5.87 30.68 12.73
C THR A 107 -5.73 29.74 11.51
N GLU A 108 -5.65 30.29 10.29
CA GLU A 108 -5.51 29.44 9.09
C GLU A 108 -4.28 28.52 9.11
N PRO A 109 -3.09 28.95 9.58
CA PRO A 109 -1.94 28.05 9.72
C PRO A 109 -2.21 26.85 10.64
N ILE A 110 -2.84 27.06 11.82
CA ILE A 110 -3.13 25.95 12.74
C ILE A 110 -4.21 25.02 12.17
N ARG A 111 -5.21 25.57 11.46
CA ARG A 111 -6.22 24.76 10.77
C ARG A 111 -5.62 23.94 9.64
N ALA A 112 -4.72 24.53 8.85
CA ALA A 112 -4.01 23.81 7.79
C ALA A 112 -3.17 22.66 8.36
N HIS A 113 -2.43 22.90 9.45
CA HIS A 113 -1.69 21.86 10.16
C HIS A 113 -2.62 20.77 10.73
N GLY A 114 -3.74 21.17 11.33
CA GLY A 114 -4.76 20.22 11.81
C GLY A 114 -5.34 19.35 10.68
N ARG A 115 -5.67 19.94 9.52
CA ARG A 115 -6.12 19.18 8.33
C ARG A 115 -5.06 18.19 7.86
N PHE A 116 -3.79 18.61 7.86
CA PHE A 116 -2.67 17.75 7.51
C PHE A 116 -2.51 16.56 8.47
N LEU A 117 -2.54 16.80 9.79
CA LEU A 117 -2.46 15.72 10.78
C LEU A 117 -3.67 14.77 10.71
N ARG A 118 -4.88 15.29 10.45
CA ARG A 118 -6.08 14.46 10.23
C ARG A 118 -5.90 13.52 9.02
N MET A 119 -5.37 14.03 7.91
CA MET A 119 -5.07 13.21 6.74
C MET A 119 -4.06 12.12 7.10
N LEU A 120 -2.94 12.46 7.75
CA LEU A 120 -1.94 11.48 8.16
C LEU A 120 -2.52 10.43 9.12
N LEU A 121 -3.36 10.84 10.08
CA LEU A 121 -4.00 9.94 11.03
C LEU A 121 -4.87 8.90 10.30
N ARG A 122 -5.69 9.34 9.34
CA ARG A 122 -6.48 8.42 8.49
C ARG A 122 -5.60 7.46 7.71
N GLN A 123 -4.48 7.94 7.15
CA GLN A 123 -3.56 7.10 6.38
C GLN A 123 -2.88 6.02 7.23
N VAL A 124 -2.41 6.39 8.43
CA VAL A 124 -1.77 5.42 9.32
C VAL A 124 -2.77 4.40 9.88
N VAL A 125 -4.01 4.82 10.16
CA VAL A 125 -5.10 3.91 10.58
C VAL A 125 -5.46 2.92 9.45
N ASP A 126 -5.56 3.41 8.22
CA ASP A 126 -5.79 2.54 7.05
C ASP A 126 -4.66 1.52 6.89
N ARG A 127 -3.41 1.96 6.98
CA ARG A 127 -2.26 1.06 6.93
C ARG A 127 -2.32 0.02 8.04
N MET A 128 -2.57 0.44 9.28
CA MET A 128 -2.67 -0.44 10.45
C MET A 128 -3.71 -1.54 10.26
N ASN A 129 -4.85 -1.21 9.63
CA ASN A 129 -5.96 -2.15 9.47
C ASN A 129 -5.87 -3.03 8.23
N ARG A 130 -5.20 -2.57 7.17
CA ARG A 130 -5.27 -3.22 5.85
C ARG A 130 -3.97 -3.88 5.41
N LEU A 131 -2.82 -3.45 5.94
CA LEU A 131 -1.51 -3.97 5.54
C LEU A 131 -0.85 -4.74 6.69
N PRO A 132 -0.65 -6.06 6.52
CA PRO A 132 0.12 -6.82 7.49
C PRO A 132 1.59 -6.40 7.42
N SER A 133 2.26 -6.43 8.55
CA SER A 133 3.68 -6.07 8.65
C SER A 133 4.36 -6.88 9.76
N THR A 134 5.69 -6.81 9.82
CA THR A 134 6.45 -7.39 10.94
C THR A 134 6.08 -6.70 12.25
N SER A 135 6.24 -7.41 13.37
CA SER A 135 5.83 -6.91 14.69
C SER A 135 6.38 -5.52 15.03
N GLY A 136 7.66 -5.26 14.74
CA GLY A 136 8.27 -3.94 14.96
C GLY A 136 7.64 -2.82 14.12
N ILE A 137 7.30 -3.10 12.85
CA ILE A 137 6.63 -2.12 11.98
C ILE A 137 5.19 -1.89 12.44
N ALA A 138 4.45 -2.95 12.77
CA ALA A 138 3.08 -2.85 13.24
C ALA A 138 2.98 -2.02 14.53
N VAL A 139 3.92 -2.23 15.46
CA VAL A 139 4.04 -1.43 16.68
C VAL A 139 4.41 0.02 16.38
N ALA A 140 5.35 0.28 15.46
CA ALA A 140 5.69 1.64 15.04
C ALA A 140 4.51 2.37 14.37
N VAL A 141 3.70 1.64 13.58
CA VAL A 141 2.43 2.14 13.00
C VAL A 141 1.45 2.51 14.10
N GLY A 142 1.19 1.61 15.05
CA GLY A 142 0.30 1.89 16.19
C GLY A 142 0.79 3.05 17.05
N ALA A 143 2.08 3.12 17.37
CA ALA A 143 2.68 4.22 18.11
C ALA A 143 2.55 5.56 17.35
N HIS A 144 2.54 5.53 16.02
CA HIS A 144 2.30 6.72 15.22
C HIS A 144 0.84 7.15 15.21
N VAL A 145 -0.13 6.21 15.25
CA VAL A 145 -1.55 6.53 15.51
C VAL A 145 -1.68 7.26 16.85
N GLN A 146 -1.07 6.72 17.92
CA GLN A 146 -1.04 7.35 19.25
C GLN A 146 -0.47 8.77 19.17
N ARG A 147 0.67 8.94 18.52
CA ARG A 147 1.39 10.22 18.38
C ARG A 147 0.54 11.29 17.69
N LEU A 148 -0.05 10.95 16.54
CA LEU A 148 -0.88 11.88 15.76
C LEU A 148 -2.19 12.21 16.50
N GLY A 149 -2.80 11.22 17.16
CA GLY A 149 -3.98 11.44 17.99
C GLY A 149 -3.72 12.41 19.15
N LEU A 150 -2.60 12.21 19.86
CA LEU A 150 -2.19 13.09 20.97
C LEU A 150 -1.82 14.49 20.49
N GLU A 151 -1.16 14.63 19.33
CA GLU A 151 -0.84 15.94 18.77
C GLU A 151 -2.09 16.73 18.39
N LEU A 152 -3.11 16.06 17.82
CA LEU A 152 -4.41 16.67 17.52
C LEU A 152 -5.16 17.12 18.80
N GLU A 153 -5.10 16.33 19.87
CA GLU A 153 -5.60 16.74 21.20
C GLU A 153 -4.82 17.97 21.72
N GLY A 154 -3.51 18.03 21.49
CA GLY A 154 -2.69 19.21 21.78
C GLY A 154 -3.13 20.45 21.00
N ILE A 155 -3.51 20.31 19.72
CA ILE A 155 -4.07 21.42 18.91
C ILE A 155 -5.39 21.90 19.52
N LEU A 156 -6.28 20.99 19.89
CA LEU A 156 -7.56 21.35 20.52
C LEU A 156 -7.33 22.04 21.87
N GLY A 157 -6.40 21.54 22.69
CA GLY A 157 -6.01 22.17 23.96
C GLY A 157 -5.44 23.57 23.76
N TYR A 158 -4.60 23.75 22.73
CA TYR A 158 -4.05 25.05 22.36
C TYR A 158 -5.16 26.04 21.99
N ILE A 159 -5.98 25.71 20.99
CA ILE A 159 -7.03 26.61 20.47
C ILE A 159 -8.08 26.93 21.53
N ASN A 160 -8.55 25.92 22.26
CA ASN A 160 -9.70 26.09 23.15
C ASN A 160 -9.32 26.63 24.54
N THR A 161 -8.04 26.53 24.93
CA THR A 161 -7.62 26.89 26.29
C THR A 161 -6.45 27.84 26.34
N PHE A 162 -5.32 27.50 25.73
CA PHE A 162 -4.10 28.28 25.91
C PHE A 162 -4.03 29.54 25.06
N GLU A 163 -4.54 29.51 23.82
CA GLU A 163 -4.63 30.71 22.97
C GLU A 163 -5.54 31.79 23.61
N PRO A 164 -6.74 31.46 24.15
CA PRO A 164 -7.51 32.40 24.96
C PRO A 164 -6.73 32.97 26.16
N ARG A 165 -6.04 32.12 26.94
CA ARG A 165 -5.25 32.56 28.10
C ARG A 165 -4.03 33.41 27.72
N LEU A 166 -3.43 33.17 26.57
CA LEU A 166 -2.35 33.98 26.03
C LEU A 166 -2.81 35.41 25.74
N ASN A 167 -4.03 35.56 25.22
CA ASN A 167 -4.64 36.84 24.90
C ASN A 167 -5.30 37.53 26.12
N ASP A 168 -5.62 36.78 27.17
CA ASP A 168 -6.09 37.31 28.44
C ASP A 168 -4.92 37.88 29.27
N ALA A 169 -5.14 38.97 29.99
CA ALA A 169 -4.19 39.57 30.93
C ALA A 169 -4.20 38.89 32.31
N ALA A 170 -5.17 38.01 32.60
CA ALA A 170 -5.28 37.29 33.86
C ALA A 170 -4.06 36.38 34.14
N ASP A 171 -3.79 36.16 35.43
CA ASP A 171 -2.77 35.22 35.90
C ASP A 171 -3.42 33.89 36.33
N TYR A 172 -3.05 32.83 35.62
CA TYR A 172 -3.47 31.45 35.84
C TYR A 172 -2.35 30.58 36.43
N SER A 173 -1.28 31.18 36.97
CA SER A 173 -0.17 30.46 37.61
C SER A 173 -0.60 29.52 38.73
N HIS A 174 -1.71 29.83 39.41
CA HIS A 174 -2.32 28.99 40.45
C HIS A 174 -3.29 27.92 39.91
N SER A 175 -3.65 27.98 38.62
CA SER A 175 -4.60 27.09 37.95
C SER A 175 -3.92 26.31 36.83
N MET A 176 -2.91 25.53 37.21
CA MET A 176 -2.12 24.72 36.27
C MET A 176 -2.96 23.62 35.62
N ILE A 177 -2.86 23.49 34.30
CA ILE A 177 -3.51 22.43 33.53
C ILE A 177 -2.56 21.23 33.41
N PRO A 178 -3.03 19.98 33.57
CA PRO A 178 -2.18 18.80 33.48
C PRO A 178 -1.83 18.41 32.03
N VAL A 179 -1.10 19.28 31.33
CA VAL A 179 -0.50 19.03 30.00
C VAL A 179 0.97 18.62 30.12
N LEU A 180 1.59 18.22 29.01
CA LEU A 180 3.03 17.89 28.98
C LEU A 180 3.86 19.08 29.48
N GLY A 181 3.60 20.28 28.97
CA GLY A 181 4.40 21.46 29.22
C GLY A 181 5.65 21.54 28.36
N ALA A 182 6.54 22.49 28.66
CA ALA A 182 7.72 22.74 27.83
C ALA A 182 8.96 23.16 28.63
N PHE A 183 10.11 22.83 28.06
CA PHE A 183 11.37 23.46 28.41
C PHE A 183 11.49 24.82 27.70
N VAL A 184 11.98 25.84 28.40
CA VAL A 184 12.12 27.20 27.87
C VAL A 184 13.49 27.76 28.22
N ARG A 185 14.07 28.56 27.31
CA ARG A 185 15.38 29.21 27.52
C ARG A 185 15.24 30.72 27.78
N GLU A 186 14.17 31.33 27.28
CA GLU A 186 13.91 32.75 27.44
C GLU A 186 13.05 33.00 28.69
N GLY A 187 13.46 33.99 29.49
CA GLY A 187 12.75 34.32 30.74
C GLY A 187 11.33 34.84 30.48
N THR A 188 11.13 35.56 29.38
CA THR A 188 9.81 36.05 28.95
C THR A 188 8.85 34.91 28.59
N ASP A 189 9.36 33.87 27.93
CA ASP A 189 8.57 32.68 27.58
C ASP A 189 8.23 31.92 28.85
N ALA A 190 9.18 31.76 29.77
CA ALA A 190 8.95 31.13 31.06
C ALA A 190 7.88 31.84 31.88
N GLN A 191 7.95 33.18 31.97
CA GLN A 191 6.92 33.97 32.64
C GLN A 191 5.56 33.82 31.97
N THR A 192 5.52 33.85 30.64
CA THR A 192 4.28 33.72 29.88
C THR A 192 3.63 32.35 30.08
N LEU A 193 4.40 31.26 29.97
CA LEU A 193 3.89 29.91 30.15
C LEU A 193 3.42 29.66 31.59
N VAL A 194 4.15 30.16 32.59
CA VAL A 194 3.71 30.10 34.00
C VAL A 194 2.42 30.89 34.19
N ARG A 195 2.33 32.11 33.64
CA ARG A 195 1.14 32.95 33.72
C ARG A 195 -0.09 32.27 33.14
N ILE A 196 0.01 31.56 32.02
CA ILE A 196 -1.14 30.85 31.43
C ILE A 196 -1.45 29.51 32.10
N GLY A 197 -0.71 29.13 33.15
CA GLY A 197 -0.90 27.89 33.88
C GLY A 197 -0.37 26.65 33.15
N MET A 198 0.68 26.79 32.34
CA MET A 198 1.35 25.68 31.66
C MET A 198 2.56 25.18 32.47
N PRO A 199 2.73 23.85 32.63
CA PRO A 199 3.95 23.31 33.23
C PRO A 199 5.21 23.75 32.45
N THR A 200 6.16 24.35 33.16
CA THR A 200 7.30 25.04 32.56
C THR A 200 8.60 24.67 33.26
N TRP A 201 9.63 24.33 32.49
CA TRP A 201 10.99 24.06 32.98
C TRP A 201 11.98 25.05 32.36
N PHE A 202 12.43 26.01 33.17
CA PHE A 202 13.34 27.07 32.71
C PHE A 202 14.81 26.59 32.71
N LEU A 203 15.42 26.64 31.55
CA LEU A 203 16.81 26.29 31.31
C LEU A 203 17.66 27.55 31.32
N GLN A 204 18.51 27.68 32.33
CA GLN A 204 19.46 28.78 32.43
C GLN A 204 20.86 28.28 32.81
N PRO A 205 21.92 28.99 32.41
CA PRO A 205 23.26 28.71 32.92
C PRO A 205 23.29 28.79 34.45
N LEU A 206 24.01 27.85 35.08
CA LEU A 206 24.27 27.95 36.51
C LEU A 206 25.24 29.10 36.75
N THR A 207 24.77 30.17 37.37
CA THR A 207 25.60 31.32 37.76
C THR A 207 25.65 31.43 39.28
N HIS A 208 26.60 32.20 39.79
CA HIS A 208 26.68 32.50 41.23
C HIS A 208 25.47 33.26 41.79
N GLN A 209 24.61 33.79 40.92
CA GLN A 209 23.39 34.50 41.30
C GLN A 209 22.18 33.57 41.44
N VAL A 210 22.23 32.36 40.85
CA VAL A 210 21.15 31.38 40.94
C VAL A 210 21.16 30.75 42.33
N ARG A 211 20.12 31.03 43.12
CA ARG A 211 19.92 30.36 44.41
C ARG A 211 19.38 28.95 44.17
N VAL A 212 20.18 27.94 44.53
CA VAL A 212 19.76 26.53 44.46
C VAL A 212 19.06 26.17 45.77
N TRP A 213 17.76 25.93 45.69
CA TRP A 213 16.95 25.55 46.85
C TRP A 213 16.99 24.03 47.12
N LYS A 214 16.99 23.25 46.04
CA LYS A 214 16.98 21.79 46.08
C LYS A 214 17.65 21.25 44.83
N ILE A 215 18.44 20.19 45.00
CA ILE A 215 18.94 19.36 43.90
C ILE A 215 18.04 18.12 43.86
N VAL A 216 17.56 17.75 42.68
CA VAL A 216 16.72 16.58 42.45
C VAL A 216 17.24 15.79 41.27
N ASP A 217 17.00 14.49 41.29
CA ASP A 217 17.23 13.66 40.12
C ASP A 217 16.18 13.96 39.06
N ALA A 218 16.62 14.04 37.81
CA ALA A 218 15.72 14.17 36.69
C ALA A 218 15.08 12.81 36.39
N GLU A 219 13.76 12.76 36.27
CA GLU A 219 13.05 11.57 35.81
C GLU A 219 13.34 11.33 34.34
N SER A 220 13.62 10.08 33.96
CA SER A 220 13.82 9.66 32.58
C SER A 220 12.77 8.65 32.16
N VAL A 221 12.68 8.39 30.86
CA VAL A 221 11.93 7.24 30.35
C VAL A 221 12.73 5.97 30.67
N GLU A 222 12.05 4.89 31.05
CA GLU A 222 12.72 3.62 31.35
C GLU A 222 13.59 3.15 30.16
N GLU A 223 14.92 3.19 30.33
CA GLU A 223 15.92 2.86 29.30
C GLU A 223 15.97 1.35 28.96
N ARG A 224 15.10 0.52 29.54
CA ARG A 224 15.13 -0.94 29.39
C ARG A 224 14.43 -1.45 28.12
N VAL A 225 13.85 -0.57 27.31
CA VAL A 225 13.20 -0.97 26.06
C VAL A 225 14.28 -1.23 25.00
N PRO A 226 14.33 -2.42 24.36
CA PRO A 226 15.29 -2.68 23.30
C PRO A 226 15.04 -1.81 22.08
N LEU A 227 16.03 -1.69 21.18
CA LEU A 227 15.87 -0.97 19.92
C LEU A 227 14.84 -1.66 19.00
N SER A 228 14.14 -0.86 18.19
CA SER A 228 13.21 -1.36 17.18
C SER A 228 13.92 -2.20 16.13
N GLN A 229 13.21 -3.19 15.59
CA GLN A 229 13.68 -4.04 14.50
C GLN A 229 12.65 -4.00 13.35
N PRO A 230 12.98 -3.39 12.19
CA PRO A 230 14.25 -2.71 11.88
C PRO A 230 14.39 -1.36 12.62
N PRO A 231 15.63 -0.90 12.86
CA PRO A 231 15.84 0.41 13.47
C PRO A 231 15.44 1.53 12.51
N ILE A 232 14.72 2.51 13.05
CA ILE A 232 14.37 3.74 12.34
C ILE A 232 15.35 4.83 12.81
N PHE A 233 16.19 5.28 11.88
CA PHE A 233 17.18 6.33 12.15
C PHE A 233 16.87 7.58 11.33
N GLN A 234 16.88 8.74 11.97
CA GLN A 234 17.03 9.99 11.26
C GLN A 234 18.47 10.49 11.38
N LYS A 235 19.17 10.57 10.24
CA LYS A 235 20.42 11.35 10.15
C LYS A 235 20.07 12.78 9.80
N LYS A 236 20.40 13.74 10.66
CA LYS A 236 20.43 15.14 10.22
C LYS A 236 21.47 15.26 9.10
N GLN A 237 21.09 15.85 7.96
CA GLN A 237 22.10 16.35 7.02
C GLN A 237 22.82 17.49 7.73
N ALA A 238 23.93 17.18 8.40
CA ALA A 238 24.83 18.18 8.93
C ALA A 238 25.48 18.88 7.74
N VAL A 239 25.00 20.08 7.40
CA VAL A 239 25.80 21.00 6.59
C VAL A 239 27.00 21.36 7.46
N ALA A 240 28.19 20.93 7.05
CA ALA A 240 29.41 21.12 7.83
C ALA A 240 29.63 22.61 8.14
N GLY A 241 29.72 22.97 9.43
CA GLY A 241 30.09 24.31 9.89
C GLY A 241 28.98 25.13 10.55
N VAL A 242 27.71 24.70 10.53
CA VAL A 242 26.62 25.35 11.28
C VAL A 242 26.18 24.41 12.40
N LEU A 243 26.48 24.80 13.65
CA LEU A 243 25.82 24.22 14.83
C LEU A 243 24.34 24.59 14.74
N ASN A 244 23.52 23.73 14.14
CA ASN A 244 22.06 23.86 14.13
C ASN A 244 21.55 23.66 15.56
N LEU A 245 21.59 24.71 16.38
CA LEU A 245 21.06 24.77 17.75
C LEU A 245 19.53 24.94 17.80
N THR A 246 18.86 24.86 16.66
CA THR A 246 17.42 25.10 16.54
C THR A 246 16.69 23.78 16.43
N SER A 247 15.67 23.64 17.27
CA SER A 247 14.67 22.59 17.51
C SER A 247 13.89 22.06 16.28
N ASN A 248 14.41 22.27 15.08
CA ASN A 248 13.94 21.83 13.76
C ASN A 248 13.89 20.30 13.58
N TRP A 249 14.23 19.52 14.63
CA TRP A 249 14.13 18.07 14.59
C TRP A 249 12.70 17.59 14.80
N LEU A 250 11.84 18.30 15.55
CA LEU A 250 10.45 17.89 15.81
C LEU A 250 9.64 17.80 14.50
N SER A 251 9.63 18.90 13.75
CA SER A 251 9.00 18.99 12.43
C SER A 251 9.59 17.96 11.45
N SER A 252 10.92 17.89 11.39
CA SER A 252 11.63 16.96 10.50
C SER A 252 11.36 15.50 10.86
N MET A 253 11.31 15.15 12.14
CA MET A 253 11.05 13.79 12.63
C MET A 253 9.62 13.38 12.33
N SER A 254 8.64 14.23 12.66
CA SER A 254 7.23 13.93 12.39
C SER A 254 7.03 13.58 10.91
N LEU A 255 7.52 14.41 10.00
CA LEU A 255 7.41 14.14 8.56
C LEU A 255 8.21 12.92 8.11
N ALA A 256 9.46 12.75 8.57
CA ALA A 256 10.29 11.61 8.17
C ALA A 256 9.72 10.27 8.65
N VAL A 257 9.13 10.26 9.85
CA VAL A 257 8.48 9.08 10.42
C VAL A 257 7.17 8.83 9.72
N SER A 258 6.35 9.85 9.46
CA SER A 258 5.15 9.69 8.64
C SER A 258 5.50 9.14 7.27
N LYS A 259 6.62 9.55 6.67
CA LYS A 259 7.11 8.97 5.42
C LYS A 259 7.44 7.48 5.56
N GLN A 260 8.17 7.11 6.60
CA GLN A 260 8.62 5.73 6.77
C GLN A 260 7.48 4.79 7.17
N VAL A 261 6.56 5.28 7.99
CA VAL A 261 5.44 4.51 8.56
C VAL A 261 4.27 4.52 7.59
N CYS A 262 3.87 5.66 7.02
CA CYS A 262 2.75 5.78 6.09
C CYS A 262 3.14 5.54 4.64
N GLY A 263 4.45 5.49 4.33
CA GLY A 263 5.01 5.28 2.99
C GLY A 263 4.49 4.01 2.34
N THR A 264 3.41 4.16 1.59
CA THR A 264 2.79 3.15 0.75
C THR A 264 2.70 3.76 -0.63
N ARG A 265 3.04 2.97 -1.65
CA ARG A 265 3.01 3.43 -3.04
C ARG A 265 2.46 2.33 -3.91
N LEU A 266 1.43 2.66 -4.68
CA LEU A 266 0.98 1.82 -5.77
C LEU A 266 1.95 2.02 -6.95
N MET A 267 2.43 0.92 -7.53
CA MET A 267 3.26 1.02 -8.74
C MET A 267 2.41 1.47 -9.94
N GLY A 268 2.96 2.36 -10.75
CA GLY A 268 2.30 2.79 -11.98
C GLY A 268 2.20 1.65 -13.01
N MET A 269 1.21 1.74 -13.89
CA MET A 269 1.21 0.97 -15.14
C MET A 269 2.17 1.66 -16.12
N VAL A 270 3.03 0.89 -16.78
CA VAL A 270 3.97 1.44 -17.78
C VAL A 270 3.18 1.83 -19.03
N ALA A 271 3.02 3.12 -19.30
CA ALA A 271 2.50 3.63 -20.56
C ALA A 271 3.60 3.58 -21.65
N GLU A 272 3.24 3.34 -22.91
CA GLU A 272 4.18 3.49 -24.02
C GLU A 272 4.52 4.98 -24.20
N GLY A 273 5.78 5.33 -23.93
CA GLY A 273 6.28 6.71 -23.94
C GLY A 273 7.42 6.92 -22.94
N ASP A 274 7.38 6.24 -21.79
CA ASP A 274 8.44 6.22 -20.77
C ASP A 274 9.52 5.16 -21.03
N GLY A 275 9.71 4.81 -22.30
CA GLY A 275 10.84 4.02 -22.74
C GLY A 275 12.14 4.81 -22.54
N ALA A 276 12.89 4.47 -21.47
CA ALA A 276 14.28 4.87 -21.23
C ALA A 276 14.50 6.37 -20.91
N GLY A 277 14.00 6.79 -19.74
CA GLY A 277 14.34 8.08 -19.11
C GLY A 277 14.98 7.95 -17.71
N GLY A 278 15.67 6.85 -17.41
CA GLY A 278 16.57 6.76 -16.26
C GLY A 278 17.99 7.08 -16.72
N PHE A 279 18.63 8.07 -16.09
CA PHE A 279 20.01 8.51 -16.32
C PHE A 279 20.99 7.34 -16.60
N SER A 280 21.43 7.16 -17.85
CA SER A 280 22.83 6.85 -18.20
C SER A 280 23.03 6.80 -19.72
N THR A 281 24.24 7.17 -20.14
CA THR A 281 24.68 7.43 -21.51
C THR A 281 24.79 6.18 -22.39
N SER A 282 24.20 6.27 -23.60
CA SER A 282 24.49 5.54 -24.85
C SER A 282 24.32 4.00 -24.92
N GLY A 283 23.35 3.56 -25.73
CA GLY A 283 23.45 2.34 -26.56
C GLY A 283 22.23 1.40 -26.62
N SER A 284 21.44 1.48 -27.72
CA SER A 284 20.61 0.46 -28.40
C SER A 284 19.56 -0.39 -27.63
N PRO A 285 18.34 -0.62 -28.17
CA PRO A 285 17.20 -1.18 -27.44
C PRO A 285 17.17 -2.72 -27.40
N SER A 286 16.30 -3.24 -26.51
CA SER A 286 15.99 -4.65 -26.22
C SER A 286 16.79 -5.33 -25.09
N LYS A 287 16.42 -4.99 -23.84
CA LYS A 287 16.36 -5.89 -22.68
C LYS A 287 15.78 -5.10 -21.50
N ARG A 288 14.72 -5.61 -20.85
CA ARG A 288 14.39 -5.16 -19.48
C ARG A 288 15.62 -5.38 -18.60
N PRO A 289 15.94 -4.48 -17.64
CA PRO A 289 17.13 -4.63 -16.82
C PRO A 289 17.05 -5.95 -16.05
N ARG A 290 18.13 -6.73 -16.15
CA ARG A 290 18.41 -7.78 -15.17
C ARG A 290 18.64 -7.05 -13.85
N ILE A 291 17.95 -7.48 -12.78
CA ILE A 291 18.17 -6.96 -11.43
C ILE A 291 19.64 -7.23 -11.08
N ASP A 292 20.48 -6.22 -11.25
CA ASP A 292 21.85 -6.19 -10.75
C ASP A 292 21.80 -5.63 -9.33
N ALA A 293 22.35 -6.41 -8.40
CA ALA A 293 22.29 -6.21 -6.95
C ALA A 293 23.13 -5.03 -6.42
N SER A 294 23.39 -3.98 -7.23
CA SER A 294 24.30 -2.89 -6.82
C SER A 294 23.73 -1.47 -6.83
N GLU A 295 22.47 -1.28 -7.21
CA GLU A 295 21.78 0.02 -7.08
C GLU A 295 20.48 -0.11 -6.26
N MET A 296 20.61 -0.49 -4.99
CA MET A 296 19.56 -0.35 -3.99
C MET A 296 20.17 0.19 -2.69
N HIS A 297 20.22 1.52 -2.57
CA HIS A 297 20.41 2.19 -1.29
C HIS A 297 19.24 3.16 -1.02
N SER A 298 18.02 2.65 -1.17
CA SER A 298 16.95 2.98 -0.24
C SER A 298 16.93 1.86 0.78
N LYS A 299 17.45 2.12 1.98
CA LYS A 299 17.52 1.14 3.07
C LYS A 299 16.10 0.90 3.62
N HIS A 300 15.36 0.02 2.98
CA HIS A 300 14.11 -0.51 3.49
C HIS A 300 14.17 -2.04 3.47
N LEU A 301 14.00 -2.63 4.65
CA LEU A 301 13.68 -4.04 4.92
C LEU A 301 14.67 -5.06 4.35
N ASP A 302 15.90 -5.06 4.88
CA ASP A 302 16.76 -6.24 4.82
C ASP A 302 16.28 -7.26 5.86
N VAL A 303 15.61 -8.33 5.40
CA VAL A 303 15.40 -9.54 6.19
C VAL A 303 16.71 -10.33 6.15
N ALA A 304 17.51 -10.23 7.22
CA ALA A 304 18.67 -11.09 7.43
C ALA A 304 18.47 -11.98 8.66
N LYS A 305 18.82 -13.27 8.50
CA LYS A 305 18.73 -14.33 9.51
C LYS A 305 19.59 -14.00 10.73
N ALA A 306 19.01 -14.21 11.91
CA ALA A 306 19.73 -14.22 13.18
C ALA A 306 20.79 -15.34 13.18
N VAL A 307 22.03 -14.97 13.52
CA VAL A 307 23.08 -15.90 13.96
C VAL A 307 23.62 -15.36 15.28
N ASP A 308 23.53 -16.19 16.32
CA ASP A 308 24.11 -16.00 17.65
C ASP A 308 25.62 -15.74 17.58
N VAL A 309 26.12 -14.67 18.21
CA VAL A 309 27.44 -14.64 18.87
C VAL A 309 27.46 -13.59 20.00
N GLN A 310 27.92 -13.99 21.19
CA GLN A 310 28.22 -13.15 22.36
C GLN A 310 29.44 -12.21 22.17
N PRO A 311 29.61 -11.15 22.99
CA PRO A 311 30.62 -10.12 22.77
C PRO A 311 31.96 -10.44 23.44
N SER A 312 33.06 -10.01 22.81
CA SER A 312 34.31 -9.73 23.51
C SER A 312 35.02 -8.49 22.95
N ASP A 313 35.67 -7.79 23.87
CA ASP A 313 36.30 -6.48 23.76
C ASP A 313 37.47 -6.38 22.78
N ALA A 314 37.65 -5.19 22.17
CA ALA A 314 38.91 -4.42 22.11
C ALA A 314 39.00 -3.43 20.91
N VAL A 315 38.69 -2.17 21.20
CA VAL A 315 39.50 -0.95 20.99
C VAL A 315 40.67 -0.95 19.96
N GLN A 316 40.57 0.01 19.01
CA GLN A 316 41.60 0.95 18.47
C GLN A 316 42.17 0.87 17.02
N GLN A 317 42.10 2.06 16.40
CA GLN A 317 42.97 2.72 15.40
C GLN A 317 42.75 2.38 13.91
N GLN A 318 42.21 3.33 13.11
CA GLN A 318 42.93 4.39 12.35
C GLN A 318 44.02 3.79 11.43
N GLN A 319 44.24 4.14 10.17
CA GLN A 319 43.72 5.08 9.17
C GLN A 319 44.67 4.90 7.95
N GLN A 320 44.30 5.39 6.76
CA GLN A 320 45.19 5.81 5.66
C GLN A 320 45.65 4.83 4.54
N GLN A 321 45.01 5.06 3.38
CA GLN A 321 45.60 5.39 2.08
C GLN A 321 46.66 4.46 1.45
N LYS A 322 46.38 3.98 0.23
CA LYS A 322 47.09 4.45 -0.99
C LYS A 322 46.51 3.92 -2.31
N LYS A 323 46.28 4.88 -3.21
CA LYS A 323 46.14 4.73 -4.66
C LYS A 323 47.38 4.04 -5.26
N LYS A 324 47.21 3.20 -6.29
CA LYS A 324 48.04 3.25 -7.51
C LYS A 324 47.40 2.54 -8.70
N LYS A 325 47.22 3.34 -9.77
CA LYS A 325 46.90 2.96 -11.15
C LYS A 325 47.97 2.03 -11.75
N LYS A 326 47.58 1.10 -12.62
CA LYS A 326 48.36 0.76 -13.82
C LYS A 326 47.44 0.34 -14.98
N LYS A 327 47.82 0.78 -16.17
CA LYS A 327 47.12 0.77 -17.47
C LYS A 327 47.98 -0.03 -18.47
N LYS A 328 47.34 -0.53 -19.55
CA LYS A 328 47.88 -1.12 -20.81
C LYS A 328 48.30 -2.60 -20.71
N THR A 329 48.08 -3.51 -21.67
CA THR A 329 47.96 -3.46 -23.17
C THR A 329 47.37 -4.81 -23.64
N ARG A 330 46.36 -4.92 -24.51
CA ARG A 330 46.34 -4.97 -26.00
C ARG A 330 47.13 -6.13 -26.68
N GLY A 331 46.40 -6.96 -27.46
CA GLY A 331 46.87 -7.92 -28.47
C GLY A 331 46.38 -9.36 -28.19
N GLY A 332 45.86 -10.19 -29.09
CA GLY A 332 45.60 -10.12 -30.53
C GLY A 332 45.55 -11.55 -31.12
N LYS A 333 44.43 -11.90 -31.79
CA LYS A 333 44.24 -12.76 -32.99
C LYS A 333 44.76 -14.22 -33.15
N HIS A 334 43.85 -15.02 -33.75
CA HIS A 334 43.99 -16.19 -34.67
C HIS A 334 44.53 -17.52 -34.08
N GLY A 335 44.14 -18.73 -34.52
CA GLY A 335 43.28 -19.28 -35.60
C GLY A 335 43.05 -20.79 -35.31
N ARG A 336 41.90 -21.38 -35.63
CA ARG A 336 41.55 -22.18 -36.84
C ARG A 336 42.13 -23.62 -36.88
N ASN A 337 41.23 -24.57 -37.23
CA ASN A 337 41.45 -25.92 -37.81
C ASN A 337 41.94 -27.07 -36.89
N ARG A 338 41.66 -28.36 -37.11
CA ARG A 338 40.67 -29.19 -37.86
C ARG A 338 41.12 -30.65 -37.63
N GLY A 339 40.21 -31.63 -37.72
CA GLY A 339 40.51 -33.08 -37.90
C GLY A 339 40.28 -33.90 -36.62
N SER A 340 39.28 -34.78 -36.48
CA SER A 340 38.83 -35.94 -37.28
C SER A 340 39.77 -37.14 -37.22
N ALA A 341 39.32 -38.23 -36.57
CA ALA A 341 39.33 -39.64 -37.02
C ALA A 341 39.21 -40.59 -35.79
N ILE A 342 38.13 -41.38 -35.66
CA ILE A 342 37.94 -42.80 -36.09
C ILE A 342 38.38 -43.82 -35.03
N GLY A 343 37.50 -44.80 -34.78
CA GLY A 343 37.77 -46.08 -34.09
C GLY A 343 36.58 -46.48 -33.18
N GLN A 344 35.46 -47.00 -33.70
CA GLN A 344 35.17 -48.43 -33.96
C GLN A 344 35.43 -49.38 -32.79
N GLY A 345 34.39 -50.15 -32.41
CA GLY A 345 34.53 -51.43 -31.69
C GLY A 345 33.31 -51.84 -30.87
N HIS A 346 32.40 -52.62 -31.48
CA HIS A 346 31.72 -53.86 -31.01
C HIS A 346 31.54 -54.13 -29.49
N ALA A 347 30.51 -54.81 -28.97
CA ALA A 347 29.33 -55.52 -29.49
C ALA A 347 28.44 -55.96 -28.30
N ASN A 348 27.19 -56.32 -28.62
CA ASN A 348 26.31 -57.35 -28.01
C ASN A 348 26.15 -57.47 -26.48
N SER A 349 24.90 -57.38 -26.03
CA SER A 349 24.16 -58.60 -25.61
C SER A 349 22.66 -58.34 -25.49
N GLN A 350 21.91 -59.41 -25.79
CA GLN A 350 20.45 -59.54 -25.85
C GLN A 350 19.80 -59.62 -24.45
N GLY A 351 18.51 -59.32 -24.39
CA GLY A 351 17.63 -59.68 -23.28
C GLY A 351 16.16 -59.33 -23.55
N GLU A 352 15.44 -60.28 -24.15
CA GLU A 352 13.96 -60.47 -24.11
C GLU A 352 13.42 -60.33 -22.67
N ALA A 353 12.15 -60.10 -22.33
CA ALA A 353 10.87 -59.74 -22.93
C ALA A 353 10.04 -59.26 -21.71
N THR A 354 9.05 -58.38 -21.82
CA THR A 354 7.63 -58.79 -21.84
C THR A 354 6.74 -57.53 -21.89
N SER A 355 5.62 -57.68 -22.57
CA SER A 355 4.62 -56.67 -22.90
C SER A 355 3.70 -56.30 -21.75
N ALA A 356 3.21 -55.06 -21.76
CA ALA A 356 1.81 -54.78 -21.44
C ALA A 356 1.35 -53.58 -22.29
N ALA A 357 0.21 -53.79 -22.97
CA ALA A 357 -0.38 -52.93 -23.98
C ALA A 357 -0.86 -51.59 -23.40
N ASP A 358 -0.69 -50.51 -24.17
CA ASP A 358 -1.47 -49.30 -23.97
C ASP A 358 -1.95 -48.76 -25.31
N GLY A 359 -3.27 -48.56 -25.39
CA GLY A 359 -4.02 -48.32 -26.60
C GLY A 359 -3.91 -46.87 -27.05
N THR A 360 -3.43 -46.68 -28.27
CA THR A 360 -3.50 -45.42 -29.02
C THR A 360 -4.97 -45.05 -29.30
N PRO A 361 -5.46 -43.87 -28.89
CA PRO A 361 -6.73 -43.35 -29.38
C PRO A 361 -6.54 -42.71 -30.76
N THR A 362 -7.29 -43.25 -31.71
CA THR A 362 -7.47 -42.83 -33.10
C THR A 362 -7.86 -41.35 -33.20
N GLN A 363 -7.15 -40.60 -34.04
CA GLN A 363 -7.55 -39.25 -34.47
C GLN A 363 -8.86 -39.31 -35.30
N PRO A 364 -9.85 -38.45 -35.05
CA PRO A 364 -10.92 -38.22 -36.00
C PRO A 364 -10.51 -37.20 -37.07
N GLU A 365 -11.02 -37.48 -38.27
CA GLU A 365 -10.71 -36.87 -39.55
C GLU A 365 -10.98 -35.36 -39.62
N ALA A 366 -10.18 -34.69 -40.45
CA ALA A 366 -10.23 -33.27 -40.74
C ALA A 366 -11.52 -32.89 -41.50
N GLY A 367 -12.50 -32.39 -40.75
CA GLY A 367 -13.59 -31.57 -41.29
C GLY A 367 -13.06 -30.17 -41.63
N VAL A 368 -13.40 -29.70 -42.83
CA VAL A 368 -13.06 -28.37 -43.34
C VAL A 368 -13.72 -27.29 -42.47
N ASP A 369 -12.96 -26.73 -41.54
CA ASP A 369 -13.40 -25.63 -40.68
C ASP A 369 -13.53 -24.33 -41.50
N ARG A 370 -14.75 -23.78 -41.49
CA ARG A 370 -15.00 -22.35 -41.72
C ARG A 370 -14.09 -21.56 -40.76
N PRO A 371 -13.43 -20.47 -41.19
CA PRO A 371 -12.67 -19.65 -40.27
C PRO A 371 -13.63 -19.05 -39.24
N ALA A 372 -13.60 -19.57 -38.02
CA ALA A 372 -14.26 -18.96 -36.88
C ALA A 372 -13.76 -17.52 -36.80
N THR A 373 -14.68 -16.55 -36.95
CA THR A 373 -14.41 -15.15 -36.64
C THR A 373 -13.81 -15.11 -35.24
N MET A 374 -12.50 -14.87 -35.15
CA MET A 374 -11.79 -14.88 -33.88
C MET A 374 -12.44 -13.83 -32.98
N SER A 375 -13.20 -14.30 -31.99
CA SER A 375 -13.81 -13.41 -31.01
C SER A 375 -12.71 -12.58 -30.37
N ALA A 376 -12.92 -11.26 -30.34
CA ALA A 376 -11.94 -10.34 -29.79
C ALA A 376 -11.71 -10.68 -28.30
N HIS A 377 -10.45 -10.55 -27.86
CA HIS A 377 -10.04 -10.98 -26.53
C HIS A 377 -10.80 -10.19 -25.44
N PRO A 378 -11.23 -10.80 -24.31
CA PRO A 378 -12.06 -10.13 -23.28
C PRO A 378 -11.46 -8.88 -22.61
N SER A 379 -10.16 -8.63 -22.77
CA SER A 379 -9.53 -7.37 -22.31
C SER A 379 -9.73 -6.19 -23.28
N ARG A 380 -10.25 -6.47 -24.47
CA ARG A 380 -10.45 -5.51 -25.57
C ARG A 380 -11.91 -5.41 -25.99
N SER A 381 -12.73 -6.36 -25.56
CA SER A 381 -14.14 -6.38 -25.85
C SER A 381 -14.93 -6.51 -24.58
N PHE A 382 -15.88 -5.60 -24.40
CA PHE A 382 -16.84 -5.72 -23.33
C PHE A 382 -17.71 -6.96 -23.56
N THR A 383 -17.95 -7.72 -22.51
CA THR A 383 -18.80 -8.91 -22.54
C THR A 383 -19.63 -8.88 -21.26
N ARG A 384 -20.95 -9.06 -21.38
CA ARG A 384 -21.83 -9.12 -20.22
C ARG A 384 -21.60 -10.41 -19.44
N SER A 385 -21.70 -10.32 -18.12
CA SER A 385 -21.59 -11.47 -17.23
C SER A 385 -22.97 -11.93 -16.76
N PRO A 386 -23.17 -13.25 -16.58
CA PRO A 386 -24.33 -13.78 -15.88
C PRO A 386 -24.23 -13.68 -14.34
N PHE A 387 -23.07 -13.33 -13.77
CA PHE A 387 -22.84 -13.33 -12.31
C PHE A 387 -22.94 -11.96 -11.65
N TYR A 388 -22.91 -10.88 -12.43
CA TYR A 388 -22.94 -9.52 -11.91
C TYR A 388 -23.57 -8.56 -12.90
N SER A 389 -23.98 -7.40 -12.39
CA SER A 389 -24.43 -6.28 -13.22
C SER A 389 -23.40 -5.16 -13.21
N VAL A 390 -23.16 -4.59 -14.39
CA VAL A 390 -22.40 -3.34 -14.59
C VAL A 390 -23.44 -2.22 -14.70
N PRO A 391 -23.23 -1.03 -14.10
CA PRO A 391 -24.18 0.08 -14.28
C PRO A 391 -24.41 0.40 -15.76
N ASP A 392 -25.64 0.74 -16.12
CA ASP A 392 -26.03 0.95 -17.52
C ASP A 392 -25.18 2.01 -18.22
N VAL A 393 -24.79 3.06 -17.49
CA VAL A 393 -23.87 4.09 -17.98
C VAL A 393 -22.51 3.49 -18.36
N TRP A 394 -21.91 2.69 -17.48
CA TRP A 394 -20.64 2.01 -17.74
C TRP A 394 -20.76 1.03 -18.90
N GLN A 395 -21.84 0.25 -18.93
CA GLN A 395 -22.12 -0.70 -20.00
C GLN A 395 -22.17 0.00 -21.37
N ARG A 396 -22.99 1.05 -21.52
CA ARG A 396 -23.12 1.80 -22.78
C ARG A 396 -21.78 2.35 -23.27
N VAL A 397 -21.00 2.93 -22.38
CA VAL A 397 -19.70 3.51 -22.71
C VAL A 397 -18.71 2.42 -23.14
N LEU A 398 -18.61 1.32 -22.38
CA LEU A 398 -17.69 0.23 -22.68
C LEU A 398 -18.05 -0.51 -23.97
N GLU A 399 -19.36 -0.69 -24.24
CA GLU A 399 -19.86 -1.22 -25.51
C GLU A 399 -19.50 -0.28 -26.67
N GLY A 400 -19.62 1.04 -26.48
CA GLY A 400 -19.33 2.04 -27.51
C GLY A 400 -17.86 2.15 -27.94
N VAL A 401 -16.90 1.76 -27.10
CA VAL A 401 -15.46 1.74 -27.44
C VAL A 401 -14.94 0.35 -27.81
N SER A 402 -15.76 -0.68 -27.68
CA SER A 402 -15.42 -2.08 -27.95
C SER A 402 -15.76 -2.45 -29.41
N PRO A 403 -14.95 -3.28 -30.11
CA PRO A 403 -13.67 -3.86 -29.70
C PRO A 403 -12.48 -2.91 -29.91
N LEU A 404 -11.51 -2.97 -29.01
CA LEU A 404 -10.23 -2.24 -29.14
C LEU A 404 -9.24 -2.95 -30.07
N PRO A 405 -8.33 -2.20 -30.73
CA PRO A 405 -7.24 -2.78 -31.52
C PRO A 405 -6.29 -3.64 -30.68
N GLN A 406 -5.48 -4.46 -31.35
CA GLN A 406 -4.46 -5.27 -30.67
C GLN A 406 -3.38 -4.35 -30.07
N PRO A 407 -3.12 -4.41 -28.75
CA PRO A 407 -2.07 -3.61 -28.14
C PRO A 407 -0.68 -4.07 -28.58
N THR A 408 0.23 -3.12 -28.66
CA THR A 408 1.67 -3.26 -28.90
C THR A 408 2.40 -3.90 -27.70
N VAL A 409 1.88 -3.67 -26.50
CA VAL A 409 2.41 -4.19 -25.23
C VAL A 409 1.49 -5.23 -24.58
N SER A 410 2.09 -6.07 -23.73
CA SER A 410 1.33 -6.99 -22.90
C SER A 410 0.48 -6.22 -21.90
N VAL A 411 -0.82 -6.49 -21.91
CA VAL A 411 -1.79 -5.99 -20.93
C VAL A 411 -1.50 -6.54 -19.53
N VAL A 412 -1.56 -5.66 -18.53
CA VAL A 412 -1.32 -5.98 -17.11
C VAL A 412 -2.50 -5.55 -16.22
N TYR A 413 -2.62 -6.22 -15.07
CA TYR A 413 -3.64 -5.99 -14.03
C TYR A 413 -3.03 -6.05 -12.63
N PHE A 414 -3.56 -5.23 -11.70
CA PHE A 414 -3.12 -5.18 -10.30
C PHE A 414 -3.62 -6.37 -9.48
N TYR A 415 -4.78 -6.90 -9.86
CA TYR A 415 -5.44 -8.07 -9.27
C TYR A 415 -5.92 -8.99 -10.41
N PRO A 416 -6.28 -10.28 -10.20
CA PRO A 416 -6.72 -11.14 -11.30
C PRO A 416 -7.73 -10.47 -12.24
N PRO A 417 -7.53 -10.54 -13.57
CA PRO A 417 -8.50 -10.03 -14.52
C PRO A 417 -9.85 -10.71 -14.29
N PRO A 418 -10.97 -9.97 -14.12
CA PRO A 418 -12.25 -10.57 -13.76
C PRO A 418 -12.72 -11.63 -14.75
N PHE A 419 -12.42 -11.44 -16.05
CA PHE A 419 -12.79 -12.41 -17.09
C PHE A 419 -12.13 -13.80 -16.94
N LEU A 420 -11.09 -13.96 -16.10
CA LEU A 420 -10.53 -15.28 -15.78
C LEU A 420 -11.36 -16.03 -14.72
N LEU A 421 -12.18 -15.31 -13.96
CA LEU A 421 -13.05 -15.84 -12.90
C LEU A 421 -14.52 -15.92 -13.36
N ASP A 422 -14.86 -15.16 -14.39
CA ASP A 422 -16.19 -15.03 -15.01
C ASP A 422 -16.43 -16.13 -16.08
N THR A 423 -16.18 -17.38 -15.70
CA THR A 423 -16.37 -18.60 -16.50
C THR A 423 -16.91 -19.73 -15.63
N VAL A 424 -17.55 -20.74 -16.20
CA VAL A 424 -18.22 -21.85 -15.49
C VAL A 424 -17.56 -23.18 -15.83
N SER A 425 -17.30 -24.02 -14.84
CA SER A 425 -16.91 -25.41 -15.07
C SER A 425 -18.18 -26.26 -15.22
N THR A 426 -18.11 -27.35 -15.99
CA THR A 426 -19.23 -28.31 -16.10
C THR A 426 -19.68 -28.90 -14.77
N LEU A 427 -18.87 -28.81 -13.72
CA LEU A 427 -19.20 -29.23 -12.36
C LEU A 427 -20.17 -28.28 -11.64
N ALA A 428 -20.37 -27.07 -12.14
CA ALA A 428 -21.24 -26.08 -11.53
C ALA A 428 -22.61 -26.07 -12.23
N THR A 429 -23.68 -26.26 -11.46
CA THR A 429 -25.03 -26.00 -11.93
C THR A 429 -25.26 -24.50 -11.96
N LEU A 430 -25.59 -23.96 -13.14
CA LEU A 430 -26.05 -22.59 -13.25
C LEU A 430 -27.34 -22.42 -12.42
N PRO A 431 -27.51 -21.27 -11.75
CA PRO A 431 -28.75 -21.00 -11.04
C PRO A 431 -29.92 -20.93 -12.04
N ALA A 432 -31.08 -21.45 -11.65
CA ALA A 432 -32.24 -21.60 -12.52
C ALA A 432 -32.79 -20.26 -13.05
N ASP A 433 -32.52 -19.18 -12.33
CA ASP A 433 -32.88 -17.78 -12.59
C ASP A 433 -31.73 -16.98 -13.25
N CYS A 434 -30.69 -17.64 -13.76
CA CYS A 434 -29.63 -16.98 -14.50
C CYS A 434 -30.23 -16.14 -15.65
N ALA A 435 -30.07 -14.82 -15.60
CA ALA A 435 -30.71 -13.92 -16.57
C ALA A 435 -30.25 -14.18 -18.02
N HIS A 436 -29.02 -14.66 -18.20
CA HIS A 436 -28.39 -14.83 -19.50
C HIS A 436 -27.52 -16.09 -19.60
N PRO A 437 -28.11 -17.31 -19.53
CA PRO A 437 -27.36 -18.57 -19.56
C PRO A 437 -26.56 -18.75 -20.85
N GLN A 438 -27.01 -18.16 -21.96
CA GLN A 438 -26.34 -18.20 -23.26
C GLN A 438 -25.01 -17.43 -23.31
N LEU A 439 -24.77 -16.51 -22.38
CA LEU A 439 -23.53 -15.71 -22.32
C LEU A 439 -22.46 -16.36 -21.43
N VAL A 440 -22.79 -17.48 -20.78
CA VAL A 440 -21.89 -18.21 -19.90
C VAL A 440 -20.75 -18.80 -20.73
N ARG A 441 -19.52 -18.44 -20.38
CA ARG A 441 -18.31 -19.05 -20.94
C ARG A 441 -17.91 -20.24 -20.10
N THR A 442 -17.60 -21.37 -20.73
CA THR A 442 -17.13 -22.56 -20.01
C THR A 442 -15.61 -22.59 -19.89
N ASP A 443 -15.10 -22.89 -18.70
CA ASP A 443 -13.68 -23.15 -18.45
C ASP A 443 -13.55 -24.17 -17.31
N GLU A 444 -13.06 -25.36 -17.63
CA GLU A 444 -12.85 -26.43 -16.65
C GLU A 444 -11.79 -26.11 -15.61
N LYS A 445 -11.02 -25.04 -15.76
CA LYS A 445 -9.99 -24.65 -14.80
C LYS A 445 -10.48 -23.64 -13.76
N VAL A 446 -11.67 -23.06 -13.96
CA VAL A 446 -12.13 -21.92 -13.14
C VAL A 446 -12.29 -22.27 -11.67
N HIS A 447 -12.77 -23.48 -11.35
CA HIS A 447 -12.94 -23.90 -9.95
C HIS A 447 -11.60 -23.90 -9.20
N ARG A 448 -10.52 -24.33 -9.87
CA ARG A 448 -9.16 -24.28 -9.33
C ARG A 448 -8.68 -22.84 -9.19
N TYR A 449 -8.98 -21.97 -10.16
CA TYR A 449 -8.63 -20.54 -10.07
C TYR A 449 -9.31 -19.86 -8.88
N LEU A 450 -10.61 -20.10 -8.69
CA LEU A 450 -11.36 -19.56 -7.56
C LEU A 450 -10.81 -20.07 -6.23
N HIS A 451 -10.64 -21.40 -6.09
CA HIS A 451 -10.12 -22.00 -4.87
C HIS A 451 -8.70 -21.53 -4.53
N ASN A 452 -7.82 -21.48 -5.52
CA ASN A 452 -6.45 -21.01 -5.36
C ASN A 452 -6.40 -19.50 -5.06
N LEU A 453 -7.30 -18.70 -5.65
CA LEU A 453 -7.40 -17.27 -5.36
C LEU A 453 -7.74 -17.03 -3.89
N VAL A 454 -8.68 -17.78 -3.31
CA VAL A 454 -8.98 -17.69 -1.86
C VAL A 454 -7.67 -17.86 -1.05
N ARG A 455 -6.85 -18.85 -1.40
CA ARG A 455 -5.57 -19.11 -0.71
C ARG A 455 -4.54 -17.98 -0.84
N ILE A 456 -4.40 -17.36 -2.02
CA ILE A 456 -3.34 -16.36 -2.27
C ILE A 456 -3.82 -14.91 -2.16
N ARG A 457 -5.11 -14.69 -1.92
CA ARG A 457 -5.78 -13.39 -1.93
C ARG A 457 -5.10 -12.34 -1.06
N LYS A 458 -4.80 -12.66 0.21
CA LYS A 458 -4.18 -11.70 1.13
C LYS A 458 -2.78 -11.32 0.67
N PHE A 459 -1.97 -12.29 0.24
CA PHE A 459 -0.67 -12.02 -0.37
C PHE A 459 -0.81 -11.07 -1.58
N CYS A 460 -1.77 -11.35 -2.48
CA CYS A 460 -2.02 -10.52 -3.65
C CYS A 460 -2.41 -9.07 -3.32
N ARG A 461 -3.06 -8.84 -2.17
CA ARG A 461 -3.36 -7.49 -1.66
C ARG A 461 -2.12 -6.83 -1.05
N THR A 462 -1.43 -7.51 -0.15
CA THR A 462 -0.24 -6.99 0.55
C THR A 462 0.85 -6.56 -0.42
N ARG A 463 1.11 -7.39 -1.45
CA ARG A 463 2.17 -7.12 -2.44
C ARG A 463 1.95 -5.84 -3.25
N LEU A 464 0.74 -5.28 -3.29
CA LEU A 464 0.49 -4.02 -4.02
C LEU A 464 1.28 -2.85 -3.44
N PHE A 465 1.61 -2.91 -2.14
CA PHE A 465 2.20 -1.81 -1.39
C PHE A 465 3.59 -2.12 -0.84
N ASP A 466 4.02 -3.38 -0.91
CA ASP A 466 5.31 -3.79 -0.41
C ASP A 466 6.36 -3.79 -1.55
N PRO A 467 7.32 -2.84 -1.56
CA PRO A 467 8.36 -2.80 -2.58
C PRO A 467 9.30 -4.01 -2.52
N SER A 468 9.40 -4.70 -1.38
CA SER A 468 10.18 -5.94 -1.27
C SER A 468 9.49 -7.12 -1.98
N MET A 469 8.17 -7.04 -2.19
CA MET A 469 7.34 -8.08 -2.80
C MET A 469 6.92 -7.77 -4.24
N SER A 470 7.83 -7.23 -5.06
CA SER A 470 7.63 -7.00 -6.51
C SER A 470 6.24 -6.42 -6.84
N SER A 471 5.88 -5.24 -6.36
CA SER A 471 4.55 -4.60 -6.50
C SER A 471 4.06 -4.27 -7.93
N GLN A 472 4.76 -4.75 -8.96
CA GLN A 472 4.41 -4.58 -10.37
C GLN A 472 3.13 -5.33 -10.76
N PRO A 473 2.21 -4.70 -11.52
CA PRO A 473 1.07 -5.40 -12.13
C PRO A 473 1.49 -6.64 -12.93
N LEU A 474 0.66 -7.68 -12.91
CA LEU A 474 0.95 -8.93 -13.62
C LEU A 474 0.22 -8.98 -14.96
N THR A 475 0.86 -9.58 -15.96
CA THR A 475 0.24 -9.90 -17.24
C THR A 475 -0.84 -10.98 -17.09
N ILE A 476 -1.69 -11.12 -18.11
CA ILE A 476 -2.74 -12.17 -18.13
C ILE A 476 -2.13 -13.58 -18.02
N ALA A 477 -0.97 -13.83 -18.64
CA ALA A 477 -0.29 -15.13 -18.58
C ALA A 477 0.26 -15.42 -17.17
N GLU A 478 0.83 -14.39 -16.53
CA GLU A 478 1.32 -14.46 -15.15
C GLU A 478 0.17 -14.69 -14.17
N TRP A 479 -0.97 -14.01 -14.33
CA TRP A 479 -2.16 -14.28 -13.51
C TRP A 479 -2.69 -15.70 -13.69
N ARG A 480 -2.71 -16.24 -14.91
CA ARG A 480 -3.07 -17.66 -15.12
C ARG A 480 -2.12 -18.61 -14.42
N ALA A 481 -0.81 -18.32 -14.41
CA ALA A 481 0.17 -19.13 -13.68
C ALA A 481 -0.04 -19.03 -12.16
N ALA A 482 -0.27 -17.82 -11.66
CA ALA A 482 -0.55 -17.57 -10.24
C ALA A 482 -1.81 -18.31 -9.79
N LEU A 483 -2.92 -18.18 -10.52
CA LEU A 483 -4.20 -18.82 -10.24
C LEU A 483 -4.16 -20.35 -10.42
N TRP A 484 -3.34 -20.86 -11.33
CA TRP A 484 -3.12 -22.30 -11.44
C TRP A 484 -2.44 -22.86 -10.19
N GLY A 485 -1.51 -22.11 -9.58
CA GLY A 485 -0.96 -22.48 -8.29
C GLY A 485 0.16 -23.52 -8.33
N ASP A 486 0.80 -23.72 -9.47
CA ASP A 486 2.06 -24.48 -9.56
C ASP A 486 3.22 -23.52 -9.34
N TYR A 487 3.82 -23.57 -8.15
CA TYR A 487 4.88 -22.65 -7.71
C TYR A 487 6.26 -23.31 -7.70
N ASP A 488 6.38 -24.50 -8.29
CA ASP A 488 7.67 -25.16 -8.44
C ASP A 488 8.47 -24.54 -9.58
N ILE A 489 9.80 -24.47 -9.40
CA ILE A 489 10.69 -23.87 -10.40
C ILE A 489 11.10 -24.95 -11.41
N HIS A 490 10.74 -24.71 -12.66
CA HIS A 490 11.00 -25.63 -13.75
C HIS A 490 12.38 -25.34 -14.37
N THR A 491 13.31 -26.28 -14.30
CA THR A 491 14.69 -26.13 -14.80
C THR A 491 14.98 -26.86 -16.11
N HIS A 492 14.05 -27.67 -16.61
CA HIS A 492 14.22 -28.42 -17.86
C HIS A 492 14.32 -27.48 -19.07
N ALA A 493 15.07 -27.90 -20.09
CA ALA A 493 15.17 -27.15 -21.34
C ALA A 493 13.80 -27.10 -22.04
N ALA A 494 13.42 -25.91 -22.50
CA ALA A 494 12.18 -25.72 -23.23
C ALA A 494 12.22 -26.50 -24.56
N GLY A 495 11.31 -27.48 -24.71
CA GLY A 495 11.17 -28.25 -25.96
C GLY A 495 10.42 -27.47 -27.04
N GLY A 496 10.70 -27.78 -28.31
CA GLY A 496 10.01 -27.22 -29.47
C GLY A 496 10.52 -27.86 -30.75
N GLN A 497 9.65 -27.99 -31.77
CA GLN A 497 10.03 -28.53 -33.08
C GLN A 497 10.82 -27.50 -33.91
N THR A 498 10.62 -26.20 -33.65
CA THR A 498 11.33 -25.10 -34.30
C THR A 498 12.03 -24.18 -33.30
N GLU A 499 13.01 -23.39 -33.74
CA GLU A 499 13.64 -22.38 -32.87
C GLU A 499 12.63 -21.37 -32.31
N ALA A 500 11.63 -20.99 -33.10
CA ALA A 500 10.58 -20.07 -32.67
C ALA A 500 9.73 -20.68 -31.54
N ASP A 501 9.45 -21.97 -31.62
CA ASP A 501 8.73 -22.71 -30.57
C ASP A 501 9.56 -22.81 -29.30
N VAL A 502 10.85 -23.12 -29.41
CA VAL A 502 11.77 -23.14 -28.27
C VAL A 502 11.83 -21.78 -27.59
N ARG A 503 11.96 -20.68 -28.35
CA ARG A 503 11.94 -19.31 -27.78
C ARG A 503 10.62 -18.98 -27.08
N ARG A 504 9.48 -19.38 -27.67
CA ARG A 504 8.15 -19.16 -27.10
C ARG A 504 7.95 -19.99 -25.83
N ALA A 505 8.35 -21.25 -25.85
CA ALA A 505 8.29 -22.15 -24.70
C ALA A 505 9.21 -21.66 -23.57
N GLN A 506 10.43 -21.23 -23.90
CA GLN A 506 11.35 -20.63 -22.93
C GLN A 506 10.78 -19.35 -22.31
N LYS A 507 10.14 -18.49 -23.11
CA LYS A 507 9.46 -17.28 -22.61
C LYS A 507 8.36 -17.65 -21.61
N ARG A 508 7.48 -18.58 -21.96
CA ARG A 508 6.38 -19.05 -21.07
C ARG A 508 6.93 -19.69 -19.79
N GLN A 509 8.01 -20.47 -19.88
CA GLN A 509 8.67 -21.06 -18.73
C GLN A 509 9.31 -19.99 -17.83
N ASN A 510 9.94 -18.97 -18.41
CA ASN A 510 10.52 -17.86 -17.66
C ASN A 510 9.43 -17.04 -16.93
N GLU A 511 8.29 -16.78 -17.57
CA GLU A 511 7.13 -16.13 -16.96
C GLU A 511 6.59 -16.95 -15.78
N ARG A 512 6.37 -18.26 -15.97
CA ARG A 512 5.98 -19.18 -14.89
C ARG A 512 6.98 -19.18 -13.75
N ASN A 513 8.27 -19.33 -14.05
CA ASN A 513 9.34 -19.30 -13.04
C ASN A 513 9.45 -17.93 -12.34
N GLY A 514 9.02 -16.84 -12.97
CA GLY A 514 8.87 -15.54 -12.32
C GLY A 514 7.82 -15.60 -11.21
N ILE A 515 6.66 -16.17 -11.53
CA ILE A 515 5.54 -16.37 -10.59
C ILE A 515 5.86 -17.40 -9.52
N SER A 516 6.52 -18.52 -9.85
CA SER A 516 7.03 -19.50 -8.88
C SER A 516 8.00 -18.86 -7.89
N ARG A 517 8.87 -17.94 -8.33
CA ARG A 517 9.74 -17.20 -7.41
C ARG A 517 8.94 -16.24 -6.53
N LEU A 518 7.99 -15.51 -7.09
CA LEU A 518 7.16 -14.57 -6.35
C LEU A 518 6.31 -15.26 -5.27
N LEU A 519 5.56 -16.30 -5.64
CA LEU A 519 4.65 -16.98 -4.71
C LEU A 519 5.36 -18.05 -3.89
N GLY A 520 6.20 -18.88 -4.50
CA GLY A 520 6.87 -19.99 -3.82
C GLY A 520 8.09 -19.59 -2.98
N ARG A 521 8.90 -18.62 -3.42
CA ARG A 521 10.12 -18.21 -2.68
C ARG A 521 9.94 -16.95 -1.84
N THR A 522 9.37 -15.89 -2.42
CA THR A 522 9.16 -14.63 -1.68
C THR A 522 8.02 -14.79 -0.69
N ALA A 523 6.88 -15.30 -1.15
CA ALA A 523 5.74 -15.50 -0.26
C ALA A 523 5.79 -16.80 0.55
N LEU A 524 6.68 -17.74 0.23
CA LEU A 524 6.72 -19.08 0.85
C LEU A 524 5.39 -19.86 0.77
N LEU A 525 4.54 -19.52 -0.21
CA LEU A 525 3.26 -20.20 -0.42
C LEU A 525 3.49 -21.57 -1.06
N PRO A 526 2.90 -22.65 -0.52
CA PRO A 526 2.99 -23.96 -1.15
C PRO A 526 2.20 -24.00 -2.46
N SER A 527 2.66 -24.87 -3.38
CA SER A 527 1.90 -25.24 -4.59
C SER A 527 0.49 -25.73 -4.20
N TYR A 528 -0.47 -25.44 -5.07
CA TYR A 528 -1.89 -25.72 -4.88
C TYR A 528 -2.13 -27.20 -4.57
N ARG A 529 -2.97 -27.44 -3.56
CA ARG A 529 -3.50 -28.77 -3.28
C ARG A 529 -5.02 -28.71 -3.14
N PRO A 530 -5.77 -29.61 -3.79
CA PRO A 530 -7.23 -29.59 -3.79
C PRO A 530 -7.86 -29.93 -2.44
N ASP A 531 -7.12 -30.59 -1.55
CA ASP A 531 -7.49 -30.92 -0.17
C ASP A 531 -7.31 -29.75 0.81
N SER A 532 -6.67 -28.65 0.38
CA SER A 532 -6.58 -27.45 1.20
C SER A 532 -7.96 -26.82 1.42
N THR A 533 -8.16 -26.20 2.59
CA THR A 533 -9.40 -25.51 2.96
C THR A 533 -9.11 -24.07 3.39
N PRO A 534 -8.72 -23.19 2.46
CA PRO A 534 -8.48 -21.79 2.75
C PRO A 534 -9.78 -21.09 3.20
N THR A 535 -9.64 -20.02 3.97
CA THR A 535 -10.76 -19.28 4.55
C THR A 535 -11.16 -18.08 3.67
N LEU A 536 -12.46 -17.86 3.52
CA LEU A 536 -13.07 -16.66 2.94
C LEU A 536 -14.10 -16.14 3.94
N GLU A 537 -13.89 -14.94 4.48
CA GLU A 537 -14.80 -14.33 5.47
C GLU A 537 -15.07 -15.22 6.69
N GLY A 538 -14.02 -15.91 7.17
CA GLY A 538 -14.12 -16.86 8.27
C GLY A 538 -14.69 -18.23 7.90
N SER A 539 -15.20 -18.41 6.67
CA SER A 539 -15.72 -19.69 6.19
C SER A 539 -14.64 -20.48 5.47
N SER A 540 -14.43 -21.74 5.86
CA SER A 540 -13.51 -22.65 5.16
C SER A 540 -14.08 -23.07 3.82
N ILE A 541 -13.37 -22.79 2.73
CA ILE A 541 -13.79 -23.08 1.36
C ILE A 541 -13.05 -24.32 0.87
N SER A 542 -13.78 -25.36 0.50
CA SER A 542 -13.21 -26.54 -0.17
C SER A 542 -13.14 -26.32 -1.69
N ALA A 543 -12.37 -27.16 -2.39
CA ALA A 543 -12.32 -27.13 -3.86
C ALA A 543 -13.71 -27.35 -4.50
N GLN A 544 -14.56 -28.20 -3.89
CA GLN A 544 -15.93 -28.41 -4.36
C GLN A 544 -16.80 -27.18 -4.12
N ALA A 545 -16.71 -26.55 -2.94
CA ALA A 545 -17.44 -25.32 -2.64
C ALA A 545 -17.05 -24.20 -3.61
N ALA A 546 -15.75 -24.03 -3.91
CA ALA A 546 -15.30 -23.05 -4.91
C ALA A 546 -15.83 -23.32 -6.33
N ALA A 547 -16.15 -24.58 -6.66
CA ALA A 547 -16.73 -24.94 -7.95
C ALA A 547 -18.23 -24.59 -8.01
N SER A 548 -19.00 -24.95 -6.99
CA SER A 548 -20.47 -24.91 -7.02
C SER A 548 -21.10 -23.70 -6.33
N ALA A 549 -20.41 -23.05 -5.39
CA ALA A 549 -20.97 -21.97 -4.58
C ALA A 549 -20.86 -20.63 -5.33
N LEU A 550 -22.01 -20.10 -5.74
CA LEU A 550 -22.11 -18.88 -6.54
C LEU A 550 -21.74 -17.62 -5.74
N ASP A 551 -21.99 -17.62 -4.43
CA ASP A 551 -21.61 -16.57 -3.48
C ASP A 551 -20.09 -16.40 -3.39
N VAL A 552 -19.34 -17.50 -3.30
CA VAL A 552 -17.87 -17.49 -3.30
C VAL A 552 -17.35 -16.83 -4.58
N ARG A 553 -17.91 -17.24 -5.73
CA ARG A 553 -17.54 -16.66 -7.02
C ARG A 553 -17.89 -15.19 -7.12
N ALA A 554 -19.13 -14.84 -6.77
CA ALA A 554 -19.64 -13.49 -6.82
C ALA A 554 -18.78 -12.54 -5.96
N ARG A 555 -18.36 -12.99 -4.78
CA ARG A 555 -17.45 -12.25 -3.92
C ARG A 555 -16.06 -12.06 -4.54
N LEU A 556 -15.47 -13.11 -5.10
CA LEU A 556 -14.14 -13.02 -5.73
C LEU A 556 -14.16 -12.16 -7.01
N LEU A 557 -15.24 -12.22 -7.78
CA LEU A 557 -15.46 -11.34 -8.94
C LEU A 557 -15.59 -9.89 -8.52
N TRP A 558 -16.44 -9.60 -7.54
CA TRP A 558 -16.60 -8.25 -6.99
C TRP A 558 -15.27 -7.65 -6.56
N GLU A 559 -14.50 -8.42 -5.79
CA GLU A 559 -13.20 -7.97 -5.33
C GLU A 559 -12.23 -7.73 -6.49
N ALA A 560 -12.24 -8.61 -7.49
CA ALA A 560 -11.39 -8.43 -8.67
C ALA A 560 -11.75 -7.20 -9.49
N HIS A 561 -13.04 -6.86 -9.55
CA HIS A 561 -13.49 -5.61 -10.14
C HIS A 561 -13.09 -4.40 -9.30
N GLU A 562 -13.39 -4.40 -8.00
CA GLU A 562 -13.12 -3.28 -7.09
C GLU A 562 -11.63 -2.97 -6.98
N VAL A 563 -10.79 -3.98 -6.69
CA VAL A 563 -9.34 -3.74 -6.51
C VAL A 563 -8.73 -3.24 -7.81
N ASN A 564 -9.07 -3.84 -8.96
CA ASN A 564 -8.55 -3.37 -10.24
C ASN A 564 -9.06 -1.97 -10.56
N PHE A 565 -10.36 -1.68 -10.43
CA PHE A 565 -10.94 -0.36 -10.69
C PHE A 565 -10.24 0.73 -9.86
N ARG A 566 -10.12 0.54 -8.54
CA ARG A 566 -9.51 1.52 -7.63
C ARG A 566 -8.02 1.72 -7.92
N CYS A 567 -7.27 0.63 -8.18
CA CYS A 567 -5.86 0.71 -8.56
C CYS A 567 -5.67 1.38 -9.93
N GLU A 568 -6.53 1.07 -10.89
CA GLU A 568 -6.51 1.62 -12.24
C GLU A 568 -6.78 3.12 -12.23
N LEU A 569 -7.78 3.58 -11.46
CA LEU A 569 -8.07 5.00 -11.31
C LEU A 569 -6.90 5.75 -10.65
N MET A 570 -6.34 5.19 -9.57
CA MET A 570 -5.17 5.76 -8.89
C MET A 570 -3.94 5.82 -9.81
N ALA A 571 -3.69 4.76 -10.58
CA ALA A 571 -2.58 4.69 -11.51
C ALA A 571 -2.74 5.66 -12.69
N LEU A 572 -3.96 5.80 -13.23
CA LEU A 572 -4.27 6.76 -14.28
C LEU A 572 -4.07 8.20 -13.78
N ASP A 573 -4.63 8.53 -12.61
CA ASP A 573 -4.48 9.86 -12.02
C ASP A 573 -3.00 10.21 -11.78
N THR A 574 -2.24 9.25 -11.26
CA THR A 574 -0.80 9.40 -11.07
C THR A 574 -0.08 9.62 -12.41
N ALA A 575 -0.40 8.84 -13.45
CA ALA A 575 0.25 8.97 -14.75
C ALA A 575 -0.01 10.33 -15.42
N ILE A 576 -1.18 10.93 -15.16
CA ILE A 576 -1.62 12.19 -15.78
C ILE A 576 -1.14 13.42 -14.99
N VAL A 577 -1.30 13.39 -13.66
CA VAL A 577 -1.20 14.60 -12.83
C VAL A 577 0.13 14.67 -12.08
N HIS A 578 0.76 13.53 -11.79
CA HIS A 578 1.97 13.50 -10.98
C HIS A 578 3.13 14.22 -11.68
N ARG A 579 3.82 15.08 -10.93
CA ARG A 579 4.99 15.80 -11.42
C ARG A 579 6.26 15.35 -10.69
N PRO A 580 7.43 15.37 -11.36
CA PRO A 580 8.69 14.93 -10.74
C PRO A 580 9.11 15.73 -9.50
N ASP A 581 8.65 16.97 -9.37
CA ASP A 581 8.94 17.89 -8.27
C ASP A 581 7.99 17.77 -7.09
N TRP A 582 6.98 16.90 -7.17
CA TRP A 582 6.03 16.73 -6.08
C TRP A 582 6.71 16.17 -4.83
N THR A 583 6.48 16.88 -3.72
CA THR A 583 6.76 16.34 -2.39
C THR A 583 5.85 15.15 -2.11
N GLU A 584 6.24 14.30 -1.16
CA GLU A 584 5.38 13.19 -0.76
C GLU A 584 4.08 13.65 -0.11
N MET A 585 4.09 14.81 0.52
CA MET A 585 2.88 15.43 1.07
C MET A 585 1.87 15.74 -0.04
N LEU A 586 2.30 16.38 -1.13
CA LEU A 586 1.43 16.65 -2.27
C LEU A 586 0.90 15.36 -2.91
N ARG A 587 1.74 14.32 -2.98
CA ARG A 587 1.31 12.98 -3.42
C ARG A 587 0.21 12.43 -2.50
N TRP A 588 0.41 12.44 -1.19
CA TRP A 588 -0.54 11.93 -0.21
C TRP A 588 -1.87 12.68 -0.22
N GLU A 589 -1.85 14.01 -0.35
CA GLU A 589 -3.07 14.82 -0.51
C GLU A 589 -3.84 14.41 -1.77
N ARG A 590 -3.11 14.16 -2.87
CA ARG A 590 -3.73 13.70 -4.12
C ARG A 590 -4.31 12.30 -3.98
N GLU A 591 -3.56 11.35 -3.41
CA GLU A 591 -4.02 9.98 -3.16
C GLU A 591 -5.26 9.96 -2.25
N ALA A 592 -5.29 10.80 -1.20
CA ALA A 592 -6.45 10.97 -0.34
C ALA A 592 -7.66 11.50 -1.13
N THR A 593 -7.46 12.49 -2.01
CA THR A 593 -8.52 13.01 -2.88
C THR A 593 -9.08 11.94 -3.81
N VAL A 594 -8.22 11.11 -4.42
CA VAL A 594 -8.65 10.01 -5.31
C VAL A 594 -9.42 8.95 -4.53
N SER A 595 -9.01 8.64 -3.30
CA SER A 595 -9.76 7.69 -2.46
C SER A 595 -11.19 8.13 -2.12
N GLY A 596 -11.46 9.43 -2.19
CA GLY A 596 -12.79 10.03 -2.06
C GLY A 596 -13.84 9.49 -3.05
N VAL A 597 -13.41 8.86 -4.15
CA VAL A 597 -14.31 8.28 -5.18
C VAL A 597 -15.04 7.03 -4.68
N TRP A 598 -14.53 6.34 -3.66
CA TRP A 598 -15.10 5.09 -3.16
C TRP A 598 -15.22 5.02 -1.64
N GLY A 599 -14.99 6.14 -0.95
CA GLY A 599 -15.01 6.21 0.50
C GLY A 599 -14.54 7.57 1.02
N PRO A 600 -14.22 7.67 2.32
CA PRO A 600 -13.63 8.88 2.88
C PRO A 600 -12.25 9.19 2.28
N ASP A 601 -11.85 10.46 2.33
CA ASP A 601 -10.51 10.89 1.93
C ASP A 601 -9.47 10.32 2.90
N THR A 602 -8.81 9.22 2.50
CA THR A 602 -7.84 8.51 3.34
C THR A 602 -6.49 8.35 2.63
N SER A 603 -6.26 7.22 1.97
CA SER A 603 -4.95 6.74 1.56
C SER A 603 -5.01 5.91 0.28
N VAL A 604 -3.85 5.72 -0.34
CA VAL A 604 -3.68 4.76 -1.44
C VAL A 604 -4.01 3.32 -1.04
N VAL A 605 -3.94 2.96 0.25
CA VAL A 605 -4.26 1.62 0.75
C VAL A 605 -5.76 1.32 0.66
N SER A 606 -6.60 2.35 0.56
CA SER A 606 -8.05 2.22 0.43
C SER A 606 -8.51 1.52 -0.85
N VAL A 607 -7.62 1.30 -1.83
CA VAL A 607 -7.87 0.45 -3.00
C VAL A 607 -8.12 -1.01 -2.61
N ILE A 608 -7.64 -1.46 -1.44
CA ILE A 608 -7.99 -2.76 -0.88
C ILE A 608 -9.32 -2.60 -0.14
N PRO A 609 -10.42 -3.20 -0.61
CA PRO A 609 -11.68 -3.12 0.10
C PRO A 609 -11.59 -3.84 1.47
N PRO A 610 -12.20 -3.28 2.52
CA PRO A 610 -12.29 -3.91 3.83
C PRO A 610 -12.86 -5.33 3.77
N PRO A 611 -12.41 -6.24 4.66
CA PRO A 611 -12.78 -7.65 4.61
C PRO A 611 -14.29 -7.87 4.79
N ASP A 612 -14.95 -7.05 5.60
CA ASP A 612 -16.36 -7.25 6.01
C ASP A 612 -17.38 -6.63 5.04
N ILE A 613 -16.93 -6.10 3.89
CA ILE A 613 -17.79 -5.40 2.94
C ILE A 613 -18.52 -6.39 2.03
N THR A 614 -19.60 -6.97 2.56
CA THR A 614 -20.70 -7.50 1.71
C THR A 614 -21.82 -6.46 1.53
N GLN A 615 -21.67 -5.25 2.11
CA GLN A 615 -22.70 -4.21 2.24
C GLN A 615 -22.23 -2.76 1.98
N ALA A 616 -21.02 -2.52 1.45
CA ALA A 616 -20.64 -1.13 1.16
C ALA A 616 -21.61 -0.54 0.13
N PRO A 617 -21.98 0.75 0.30
CA PRO A 617 -22.84 1.42 -0.65
C PRO A 617 -22.19 1.34 -2.03
N PHE A 618 -22.94 0.82 -3.00
CA PHE A 618 -22.48 0.76 -4.37
C PHE A 618 -22.39 2.18 -4.92
N CYS A 619 -21.18 2.71 -5.08
CA CYS A 619 -20.92 4.13 -5.35
C CYS A 619 -21.32 4.60 -6.77
N TRP A 620 -21.89 3.72 -7.58
CA TRP A 620 -22.16 3.94 -9.01
C TRP A 620 -23.61 3.67 -9.39
N SER A 621 -24.54 3.86 -8.45
CA SER A 621 -25.97 3.85 -8.76
C SER A 621 -26.32 4.96 -9.75
N THR A 622 -27.31 4.70 -10.61
CA THR A 622 -27.83 5.61 -11.64
C THR A 622 -29.35 5.63 -11.53
N PRO A 623 -30.03 6.77 -11.80
CA PRO A 623 -31.48 6.78 -11.98
C PRO A 623 -31.95 5.67 -12.94
N PRO A 624 -33.13 5.06 -12.69
CA PRO A 624 -34.14 5.42 -11.70
C PRO A 624 -33.90 4.84 -10.28
N ASP A 625 -32.76 4.19 -10.01
CA ASP A 625 -32.46 3.62 -8.67
C ASP A 625 -32.38 4.74 -7.62
N PRO A 626 -33.25 4.77 -6.60
CA PRO A 626 -33.33 5.88 -5.63
C PRO A 626 -32.03 6.13 -4.86
N SER A 627 -31.14 5.14 -4.76
CA SER A 627 -29.82 5.29 -4.13
C SER A 627 -28.87 6.21 -4.91
N TRP A 628 -29.23 6.65 -6.12
CA TRP A 628 -28.44 7.64 -6.88
C TRP A 628 -28.19 8.94 -6.07
N ARG A 629 -29.14 9.32 -5.19
CA ARG A 629 -29.03 10.50 -4.33
C ARG A 629 -27.92 10.39 -3.30
N ASP A 630 -27.72 9.19 -2.75
CA ASP A 630 -26.71 8.89 -1.73
C ASP A 630 -25.30 8.83 -2.33
N VAL A 631 -25.19 8.57 -3.63
CA VAL A 631 -23.91 8.45 -4.33
C VAL A 631 -23.47 9.74 -5.04
N ARG A 632 -24.26 10.83 -4.94
CA ARG A 632 -23.90 12.15 -5.50
C ARG A 632 -22.52 12.62 -5.08
N GLN A 633 -22.18 12.39 -3.81
CA GLN A 633 -20.86 12.74 -3.27
C GLN A 633 -19.71 12.02 -4.00
N TYR A 634 -19.87 10.75 -4.38
CA TYR A 634 -18.81 9.99 -5.04
C TYR A 634 -18.61 10.48 -6.48
N LEU A 635 -19.69 10.81 -7.19
CA LEU A 635 -19.59 11.43 -8.50
C LEU A 635 -18.93 12.81 -8.41
N ALA A 636 -19.29 13.64 -7.43
CA ALA A 636 -18.64 14.93 -7.21
C ALA A 636 -17.13 14.78 -6.97
N ARG A 637 -16.71 13.78 -6.19
CA ARG A 637 -15.28 13.47 -5.97
C ARG A 637 -14.60 12.97 -7.26
N PHE A 638 -15.30 12.18 -8.07
CA PHE A 638 -14.81 11.73 -9.36
C PHE A 638 -14.62 12.89 -10.35
N LEU A 639 -15.52 13.87 -10.36
CA LEU A 639 -15.37 15.09 -11.16
C LEU A 639 -14.19 15.94 -10.65
N ALA A 640 -14.06 16.11 -9.32
CA ALA A 640 -12.98 16.89 -8.72
C ALA A 640 -11.58 16.37 -9.07
N ILE A 641 -11.42 15.05 -9.25
CA ILE A 641 -10.15 14.49 -9.76
C ILE A 641 -9.95 14.80 -11.25
N MET A 642 -10.99 14.64 -12.07
CA MET A 642 -10.96 14.82 -13.52
C MET A 642 -10.72 16.26 -13.94
N VAL A 643 -11.17 17.25 -13.17
CA VAL A 643 -10.93 18.68 -13.48
C VAL A 643 -9.43 19.00 -13.61
N ARG A 644 -8.55 18.19 -13.02
CA ARG A 644 -7.08 18.34 -13.14
C ARG A 644 -6.46 17.56 -14.30
N TRP A 645 -7.24 16.74 -14.99
CA TRP A 645 -6.78 15.98 -16.16
C TRP A 645 -6.76 16.90 -17.40
N PRO A 646 -5.92 16.62 -18.40
CA PRO A 646 -5.86 17.39 -19.62
C PRO A 646 -7.12 17.18 -20.46
N ASP A 647 -7.56 18.23 -21.14
CA ASP A 647 -8.70 18.18 -22.07
C ASP A 647 -10.03 17.73 -21.42
N THR A 648 -10.21 17.99 -20.12
CA THR A 648 -11.47 17.72 -19.43
C THR A 648 -12.62 18.54 -20.04
N PRO A 649 -13.73 17.91 -20.45
CA PRO A 649 -14.87 18.62 -21.01
C PRO A 649 -15.39 19.72 -20.07
N GLN A 650 -15.73 20.88 -20.63
CA GLN A 650 -16.21 22.04 -19.86
C GLN A 650 -17.50 21.74 -19.08
N SER A 651 -18.37 20.91 -19.66
CA SER A 651 -19.58 20.39 -18.99
C SER A 651 -19.28 19.64 -17.69
N LEU A 652 -18.15 18.92 -17.60
CA LEU A 652 -17.72 18.25 -16.37
C LEU A 652 -17.10 19.22 -15.35
N VAL A 653 -16.46 20.29 -15.82
CA VAL A 653 -15.89 21.35 -14.96
C VAL A 653 -16.99 22.17 -14.28
N ASP A 654 -18.03 22.47 -15.05
CA ASP A 654 -19.17 23.29 -14.60
C ASP A 654 -20.23 22.49 -13.85
N ALA A 655 -20.16 21.16 -13.89
CA ALA A 655 -21.11 20.28 -13.22
C ALA A 655 -21.19 20.53 -11.70
N ARG A 656 -22.42 20.52 -11.18
CA ARG A 656 -22.74 20.71 -9.75
C ARG A 656 -23.66 19.59 -9.27
N VAL A 657 -23.13 18.37 -9.27
CA VAL A 657 -23.90 17.16 -8.93
C VAL A 657 -24.18 17.00 -7.44
N ASP A 658 -23.48 17.75 -6.59
CA ASP A 658 -23.61 17.77 -5.13
C ASP A 658 -24.69 18.76 -4.64
N HIS A 659 -25.21 19.62 -5.52
CA HIS A 659 -26.31 20.52 -5.19
C HIS A 659 -27.65 19.80 -5.09
N ASP A 660 -28.53 20.30 -4.22
CA ASP A 660 -29.89 19.77 -4.01
C ASP A 660 -30.80 19.90 -5.23
N ASP A 661 -30.50 20.85 -6.13
CA ASP A 661 -31.26 21.09 -7.36
C ASP A 661 -30.88 20.13 -8.51
N CYS A 662 -29.88 19.27 -8.32
CA CYS A 662 -29.45 18.29 -9.33
C CYS A 662 -30.60 17.31 -9.65
N THR A 663 -31.11 17.35 -10.88
CA THR A 663 -32.18 16.45 -11.32
C THR A 663 -31.63 15.06 -11.64
N PRO A 664 -32.47 14.00 -11.68
CA PRO A 664 -32.04 12.68 -12.13
C PRO A 664 -31.41 12.71 -13.54
N ASP A 665 -31.98 13.48 -14.46
CA ASP A 665 -31.51 13.58 -15.84
C ASP A 665 -30.16 14.30 -15.92
N ASP A 666 -29.96 15.36 -15.12
CA ASP A 666 -28.68 16.06 -15.02
C ASP A 666 -27.60 15.11 -14.46
N PHE A 667 -27.94 14.36 -13.40
CA PHE A 667 -27.04 13.41 -12.78
C PHE A 667 -26.62 12.31 -13.76
N GLU A 668 -27.58 11.68 -14.46
CA GLU A 668 -27.29 10.63 -15.44
C GLU A 668 -26.42 11.18 -16.58
N THR A 669 -26.73 12.39 -17.07
CA THR A 669 -25.97 13.04 -18.15
C THR A 669 -24.51 13.26 -17.74
N VAL A 670 -24.29 13.87 -16.56
CA VAL A 670 -22.95 14.13 -16.05
C VAL A 670 -22.21 12.83 -15.75
N GLN A 671 -22.87 11.83 -15.15
CA GLN A 671 -22.28 10.52 -14.89
C GLN A 671 -21.85 9.83 -16.19
N CYS A 672 -22.69 9.88 -17.23
CA CYS A 672 -22.40 9.31 -18.54
C CYS A 672 -21.19 9.97 -19.19
N GLU A 673 -21.13 11.30 -19.19
CA GLU A 673 -20.02 12.03 -19.75
C GLU A 673 -18.72 11.81 -18.96
N ALA A 674 -18.78 11.77 -17.63
CA ALA A 674 -17.62 11.50 -16.77
C ALA A 674 -17.06 10.09 -17.02
N VAL A 675 -17.92 9.07 -17.07
CA VAL A 675 -17.50 7.69 -17.38
C VAL A 675 -16.95 7.58 -18.80
N ALA A 676 -17.57 8.25 -19.77
CA ALA A 676 -17.06 8.29 -21.15
C ALA A 676 -15.67 8.94 -21.22
N TYR A 677 -15.45 10.04 -20.52
CA TYR A 677 -14.16 10.70 -20.43
C TYR A 677 -13.13 9.79 -19.74
N TYR A 678 -13.46 9.18 -18.60
CA TYR A 678 -12.58 8.20 -17.93
C TYR A 678 -12.15 7.07 -18.86
N VAL A 679 -13.11 6.40 -19.50
CA VAL A 679 -12.84 5.23 -20.34
C VAL A 679 -11.97 5.61 -21.53
N ARG A 680 -12.25 6.74 -22.20
CA ARG A 680 -11.41 7.21 -23.32
C ARG A 680 -9.99 7.52 -22.87
N THR A 681 -9.83 8.26 -21.77
CA THR A 681 -8.52 8.61 -21.22
C THR A 681 -7.75 7.35 -20.79
N PHE A 682 -8.41 6.40 -20.14
CA PHE A 682 -7.80 5.12 -19.76
C PHE A 682 -7.34 4.32 -20.98
N VAL A 683 -8.18 4.19 -22.02
CA VAL A 683 -7.85 3.47 -23.26
C VAL A 683 -6.68 4.13 -23.99
N ALA A 684 -6.64 5.46 -24.01
CA ALA A 684 -5.54 6.21 -24.61
C ALA A 684 -4.19 5.92 -23.93
N HIS A 685 -4.18 5.78 -22.60
CA HIS A 685 -2.94 5.51 -21.84
C HIS A 685 -2.54 4.03 -21.76
N PHE A 686 -3.51 3.10 -21.69
CA PHE A 686 -3.24 1.69 -21.37
C PHE A 686 -3.67 0.69 -22.44
N HIS A 687 -4.28 1.16 -23.54
CA HIS A 687 -4.62 0.35 -24.72
C HIS A 687 -5.45 -0.91 -24.43
N ARG A 688 -6.28 -0.86 -23.38
CA ARG A 688 -7.24 -1.90 -23.01
C ARG A 688 -8.47 -1.26 -22.36
N LEU A 689 -9.54 -2.03 -22.23
CA LEU A 689 -10.70 -1.57 -21.47
C LEU A 689 -10.36 -1.50 -19.97
N PRO A 690 -10.80 -0.44 -19.26
CA PRO A 690 -10.73 -0.42 -17.80
C PRO A 690 -11.66 -1.47 -17.19
N THR A 691 -11.35 -1.86 -15.97
CA THR A 691 -12.20 -2.73 -15.17
C THR A 691 -13.33 -1.90 -14.55
N PRO A 692 -14.61 -2.13 -14.87
CA PRO A 692 -15.70 -1.35 -14.30
C PRO A 692 -15.99 -1.78 -12.84
N PRO A 693 -16.50 -0.88 -12.00
CA PRO A 693 -17.14 -1.26 -10.74
C PRO A 693 -18.42 -2.07 -11.03
N ILE A 694 -18.74 -3.05 -10.18
CA ILE A 694 -19.90 -3.94 -10.39
C ILE A 694 -20.79 -4.04 -9.15
N ARG A 695 -22.09 -4.23 -9.39
CA ARG A 695 -23.04 -4.58 -8.34
C ARG A 695 -23.19 -6.11 -8.32
N VAL A 696 -22.89 -6.70 -7.17
CA VAL A 696 -23.08 -8.13 -6.95
C VAL A 696 -24.57 -8.43 -6.94
N LEU A 697 -24.99 -9.32 -7.84
CA LEU A 697 -26.33 -9.89 -7.79
C LEU A 697 -26.35 -10.83 -6.58
N ARG A 698 -27.00 -10.42 -5.49
CA ARG A 698 -27.25 -11.36 -4.39
C ARG A 698 -28.20 -12.44 -4.91
N ALA A 699 -27.84 -13.71 -4.69
CA ALA A 699 -28.84 -14.76 -4.76
C ALA A 699 -29.94 -14.43 -3.74
N ALA A 700 -31.18 -14.35 -4.21
CA ALA A 700 -32.35 -14.06 -3.37
C ALA A 700 -32.60 -15.17 -2.34
#